data_AF-A0A517QZR3-F1
#
_entry.id   AF-A0A517QZR3-F1
#
_cell.length_a   1.000
_cell.length_b   1.000
_cell.length_c   1.000
_cell.angle_alpha   90.00
_cell.angle_beta   90.00
_cell.angle_gamma   90.00
#
_symmetry.space_group_name_H-M   'P 1'
#
loop_
_entity.id
_entity.type
_entity.pdbx_description
1 polymer ?
#
loop_
_entity_poly.entity_id
_entity_poly.type
_entity_poly.pdbx_seq_one_letter_code
_entity_poly.pdbx_strand_id
1 'polypeptide(L)'
;MTTKLELKQNTMPSLKLLAAFALLSATVSSAAAAEPTQVGQKCADFSLIDHRGKTHTLNEHAEAKVIVLAFLGAECPLAKLYSVRLQSLSERFADDGVVVLGINSNSQDSLAELAAFVTRHEISFPVLKDAGNRIADRLKATRTPEVFVLDQDRVVRYWGRIDDQYGIGYIRDSVAKPYVEWAVTDLLAGKSPRVASVEPVGCHIGRVQTESGDTTVTYFKHVAPILHEHCVGCHRQGEIAPFALTDPDEVRPWAPMIAEVVSEGRMPPWHATAPSGEVSDSDGSKLEFHEGVTYKNDRRMTNSEINQLIDWAAAAAPLGEPQPLEELPPRKTEWALPRKPDFVAQMRSEPFTVPAEGTVRYQYFRVDPKFTEDKWIRAAEALPGDREVVHHILVIVRPPAKSDSPAAGGGKFLVGYVPGLEPMILRDNRAKFVPAGSQLIFQMHYTPVGETRSDMSKVGFVFAEPDDVQYVVETRSAAHRRIKIAPNESKQYFTATSTIPYENAELMGMMPHMHLRGEAFRYRLIDPKSGVDQVLLDVPAYDFNWQTGYRLKSPIPLEKGQQIFCEAWYDNTKRNLANPDPDATVTWGDQTWDEMLIGYYDVAVPRTEFDSQPEMTRLDRLFARLDTNDDGVIERSEVPKRLEAIFKKVDRDGDGRLVKDDLKLFRQ
;
A
#
# COMPACT_ATOMS: atom_id res chain seq x y z
N MET A 1 70.67 -41.83 -12.23
CA MET A 1 72.10 -41.55 -12.47
C MET A 1 72.29 -40.04 -12.41
N THR A 2 73.10 -39.57 -11.44
CA THR A 2 74.00 -38.37 -11.49
C THR A 2 73.49 -37.03 -12.04
N THR A 3 73.65 -35.84 -11.43
CA THR A 3 74.08 -35.34 -10.11
C THR A 3 73.94 -33.80 -10.13
N LYS A 4 73.36 -33.22 -9.07
CA LYS A 4 73.78 -32.04 -8.29
C LYS A 4 74.54 -30.85 -8.95
N LEU A 5 74.11 -29.64 -8.57
CA LEU A 5 75.02 -28.54 -8.21
C LEU A 5 74.39 -27.67 -7.09
N GLU A 6 75.02 -27.71 -5.91
CA GLU A 6 74.91 -26.76 -4.79
C GLU A 6 76.18 -25.90 -4.77
N LEU A 7 76.10 -24.68 -4.20
CA LEU A 7 77.08 -23.99 -3.32
C LEU A 7 76.59 -22.53 -3.12
N LYS A 8 76.04 -22.12 -1.96
CA LYS A 8 76.62 -21.72 -0.66
C LYS A 8 77.24 -20.31 -0.57
N GLN A 9 76.55 -19.52 0.28
CA GLN A 9 77.01 -18.73 1.44
C GLN A 9 77.83 -17.42 1.33
N ASN A 10 77.29 -16.45 2.09
CA ASN A 10 77.91 -15.43 2.95
C ASN A 10 78.72 -14.28 2.35
N THR A 11 78.30 -13.05 2.71
CA THR A 11 79.14 -12.02 3.37
C THR A 11 78.28 -10.80 3.79
N MET A 12 78.35 -10.41 5.07
CA MET A 12 78.23 -9.00 5.52
C MET A 12 79.64 -8.36 5.45
N PRO A 13 79.88 -7.03 5.65
CA PRO A 13 79.00 -5.94 6.11
C PRO A 13 79.13 -4.60 5.33
N SER A 14 78.26 -3.63 5.57
CA SER A 14 78.68 -2.21 5.71
C SER A 14 77.54 -1.34 6.24
N LEU A 15 77.96 -0.28 6.93
CA LEU A 15 77.23 0.53 7.89
C LEU A 15 76.94 1.92 7.31
N LYS A 16 75.80 2.51 7.71
CA LYS A 16 75.43 3.95 7.71
C LYS A 16 74.91 4.56 6.39
N LEU A 17 73.63 4.91 6.36
CA LEU A 17 73.16 6.31 6.47
C LEU A 17 71.64 6.34 6.73
N LEU A 18 71.21 6.87 7.88
CA LEU A 18 69.82 7.23 8.13
C LEU A 18 69.52 8.54 7.40
N ALA A 19 68.53 8.53 6.50
CA ALA A 19 67.85 9.73 6.02
C ALA A 19 66.36 9.55 6.31
N ALA A 20 65.86 10.27 7.31
CA ALA A 20 64.44 10.33 7.62
C ALA A 20 63.74 11.28 6.65
N PHE A 21 62.93 10.74 5.74
CA PHE A 21 61.97 11.52 4.95
C PHE A 21 60.68 11.63 5.74
N ALA A 22 60.42 12.81 6.31
CA ALA A 22 59.12 13.16 6.86
C ALA A 22 58.17 13.48 5.69
N LEU A 23 57.19 12.59 5.43
CA LEU A 23 56.06 12.90 4.56
C LEU A 23 55.10 13.84 5.29
N LEU A 24 55.08 15.12 4.88
CA LEU A 24 53.96 16.02 5.13
C LEU A 24 52.76 15.52 4.31
N SER A 25 51.78 14.91 4.97
CA SER A 25 50.46 14.66 4.37
C SER A 25 49.66 15.96 4.43
N ALA A 26 49.52 16.64 3.29
CA ALA A 26 48.57 17.73 3.15
C ALA A 26 47.15 17.14 3.08
N THR A 27 46.39 17.30 4.15
CA THR A 27 44.96 17.00 4.16
C THR A 27 44.22 18.10 3.40
N VAL A 28 43.81 17.80 2.16
CA VAL A 28 42.81 18.61 1.46
C VAL A 28 41.47 18.30 2.13
N SER A 29 41.06 19.17 3.05
CA SER A 29 39.72 19.14 3.62
C SER A 29 38.73 19.55 2.53
N SER A 30 38.07 18.58 1.92
CA SER A 30 36.86 18.82 1.14
C SER A 30 35.77 19.26 2.12
N ALA A 31 35.60 20.57 2.28
CA ALA A 31 34.39 21.11 2.88
C ALA A 31 33.25 20.79 1.92
N ALA A 32 32.45 19.77 2.24
CA ALA A 32 31.14 19.61 1.65
C ALA A 32 30.41 20.96 1.80
N ALA A 33 30.04 21.58 0.69
CA ALA A 33 29.24 22.80 0.72
C ALA A 33 27.98 22.49 1.51
N ALA A 34 27.75 23.20 2.62
CA ALA A 34 26.52 23.06 3.38
C ALA A 34 25.34 23.37 2.44
N GLU A 35 24.38 22.44 2.37
CA GLU A 35 23.09 22.65 1.71
C GLU A 35 22.56 24.04 2.07
N PRO A 36 22.17 24.88 1.10
CA PRO A 36 21.80 26.26 1.38
C PRO A 36 20.49 26.33 2.18
N THR A 37 20.61 26.49 3.50
CA THR A 37 19.49 26.61 4.42
C THR A 37 18.75 27.95 4.31
N GLN A 38 17.42 27.90 4.42
CA GLN A 38 16.58 29.09 4.57
C GLN A 38 16.51 29.58 6.02
N VAL A 39 16.84 28.72 6.99
CA VAL A 39 16.83 29.10 8.40
C VAL A 39 17.85 30.23 8.64
N GLY A 40 17.42 31.29 9.30
CA GLY A 40 18.19 32.50 9.55
C GLY A 40 18.06 33.57 8.46
N GLN A 41 17.38 33.28 7.34
CA GLN A 41 17.13 34.27 6.30
C GLN A 41 15.88 35.09 6.60
N LYS A 42 15.92 36.40 6.30
CA LYS A 42 14.75 37.27 6.43
C LYS A 42 13.82 37.08 5.23
N CYS A 43 12.55 36.75 5.50
CA CYS A 43 11.52 36.68 4.50
C CYS A 43 11.16 38.12 4.05
N ALA A 44 11.40 38.40 2.76
CA ALA A 44 11.01 39.68 2.17
C ALA A 44 9.50 39.73 1.95
N ASP A 45 8.93 40.95 2.04
CA ASP A 45 7.51 41.19 1.84
C ASP A 45 7.02 40.67 0.47
N PHE A 46 5.73 40.38 0.41
CA PHE A 46 5.04 39.92 -0.79
C PHE A 46 3.61 40.43 -0.81
N SER A 47 2.98 40.34 -1.99
CA SER A 47 1.58 40.67 -2.21
C SER A 47 0.97 39.59 -3.08
N LEU A 48 0.02 38.83 -2.54
CA LEU A 48 -0.69 37.75 -3.22
C LEU A 48 -2.20 37.94 -3.08
N ILE A 49 -2.98 37.24 -3.91
CA ILE A 49 -4.44 37.23 -3.79
C ILE A 49 -4.92 35.97 -3.09
N ASP A 50 -6.00 36.05 -2.31
CA ASP A 50 -6.74 34.88 -1.85
C ASP A 50 -7.69 34.35 -2.94
N HIS A 51 -8.35 33.22 -2.67
CA HIS A 51 -9.34 32.61 -3.55
C HIS A 51 -10.59 33.50 -3.82
N ARG A 52 -10.78 34.59 -3.06
CA ARG A 52 -11.85 35.60 -3.26
C ARG A 52 -11.35 36.84 -4.01
N GLY A 53 -10.09 36.85 -4.44
CA GLY A 53 -9.46 37.98 -5.11
C GLY A 53 -9.03 39.11 -4.17
N LYS A 54 -9.11 38.93 -2.85
CA LYS A 54 -8.61 39.92 -1.88
C LYS A 54 -7.08 39.86 -1.86
N THR A 55 -6.44 41.02 -1.95
CA THR A 55 -4.98 41.13 -1.80
C THR A 55 -4.57 41.06 -0.33
N HIS A 56 -3.53 40.29 -0.06
CA HIS A 56 -2.88 40.12 1.23
C HIS A 56 -1.38 40.38 1.11
N THR A 57 -0.79 41.03 2.11
CA THR A 57 0.67 41.23 2.19
C THR A 57 1.26 40.62 3.44
N LEU A 58 2.56 40.29 3.45
CA LEU A 58 3.20 39.78 4.68
C LEU A 58 3.21 40.87 5.76
N ASN A 59 3.45 42.12 5.35
CA ASN A 59 3.52 43.27 6.24
C ASN A 59 2.16 43.65 6.89
N GLU A 60 1.02 43.17 6.38
CA GLU A 60 -0.28 43.39 7.05
C GLU A 60 -0.33 42.72 8.44
N HIS A 61 0.57 41.77 8.69
CA HIS A 61 0.73 41.06 9.94
C HIS A 61 1.95 41.54 10.74
N ALA A 62 2.37 42.81 10.62
CA ALA A 62 3.56 43.34 11.32
C ALA A 62 3.55 43.09 12.84
N GLU A 63 2.38 43.11 13.48
CA GLU A 63 2.21 42.89 14.92
C GLU A 63 2.25 41.40 15.34
N ALA A 64 2.20 40.46 14.38
CA ALA A 64 2.25 39.04 14.69
C ALA A 64 3.62 38.66 15.27
N LYS A 65 3.63 37.99 16.43
CA LYS A 65 4.86 37.50 17.06
C LYS A 65 5.48 36.36 16.27
N VAL A 66 4.63 35.52 15.66
CA VAL A 66 5.04 34.37 14.85
C VAL A 66 4.13 34.28 13.62
N ILE A 67 4.72 34.00 12.45
CA ILE A 67 3.96 33.72 11.23
C ILE A 67 4.32 32.32 10.73
N VAL A 68 3.33 31.48 10.48
CA VAL A 68 3.49 30.16 9.87
C VAL A 68 3.09 30.28 8.40
N LEU A 69 4.05 30.17 7.49
CA LEU A 69 3.81 30.07 6.05
C LEU A 69 3.76 28.60 5.65
N ALA A 70 2.60 28.10 5.24
CA ALA A 70 2.40 26.72 4.82
C ALA A 70 2.12 26.63 3.33
N PHE A 71 3.00 25.96 2.58
CA PHE A 71 2.79 25.69 1.16
C PHE A 71 1.80 24.54 0.98
N LEU A 72 0.60 24.82 0.46
CA LEU A 72 -0.52 23.89 0.36
C LEU A 72 -0.99 23.73 -1.09
N GLY A 73 -1.18 22.48 -1.54
CA GLY A 73 -1.72 22.11 -2.85
C GLY A 73 -3.15 21.58 -2.74
N ALA A 74 -4.05 22.02 -3.61
CA ALA A 74 -5.46 21.63 -3.58
C ALA A 74 -5.65 20.13 -3.90
N GLU A 75 -4.79 19.57 -4.74
CA GLU A 75 -4.84 18.16 -5.13
C GLU A 75 -3.97 17.24 -4.26
N CYS A 76 -3.03 17.79 -3.47
CA CYS A 76 -2.12 16.99 -2.66
C CYS A 76 -2.87 16.30 -1.49
N PRO A 77 -2.87 14.95 -1.40
CA PRO A 77 -3.55 14.24 -0.32
C PRO A 77 -3.03 14.61 1.07
N LEU A 78 -1.72 14.81 1.21
CA LEU A 78 -1.12 15.22 2.49
C LEU A 78 -1.54 16.65 2.86
N ALA A 79 -1.59 17.58 1.90
CA ALA A 79 -2.01 18.96 2.18
C ALA A 79 -3.47 19.02 2.67
N LYS A 80 -4.36 18.16 2.14
CA LYS A 80 -5.75 18.00 2.61
C LYS A 80 -5.79 17.55 4.06
N LEU A 81 -5.04 16.51 4.43
CA LEU A 81 -4.96 16.05 5.82
C LEU A 81 -4.38 17.11 6.76
N TYR A 82 -3.28 17.75 6.37
CA TYR A 82 -2.64 18.76 7.21
C TYR A 82 -3.39 20.09 7.27
N SER A 83 -4.35 20.36 6.38
CA SER A 83 -5.17 21.56 6.44
C SER A 83 -5.97 21.64 7.75
N VAL A 84 -6.54 20.51 8.20
CA VAL A 84 -7.25 20.39 9.48
C VAL A 84 -6.30 20.66 10.65
N ARG A 85 -5.08 20.13 10.60
CA ARG A 85 -4.07 20.37 11.64
C ARG A 85 -3.62 21.83 11.70
N LEU A 86 -3.38 22.45 10.55
CA LEU A 86 -3.00 23.86 10.47
C LEU A 86 -4.13 24.78 10.91
N GLN A 87 -5.39 24.42 10.61
CA GLN A 87 -6.57 25.12 11.09
C GLN A 87 -6.64 25.09 12.63
N SER A 88 -6.49 23.90 13.24
CA SER A 88 -6.43 23.76 14.69
C SER A 88 -5.28 24.55 15.33
N LEU A 89 -4.10 24.56 14.68
CA LEU A 89 -2.97 25.38 15.12
C LEU A 89 -3.28 26.88 15.04
N SER A 90 -3.92 27.32 13.96
CA SER A 90 -4.32 28.72 13.78
C SER A 90 -5.30 29.17 14.85
N GLU A 91 -6.31 28.37 15.18
CA GLU A 91 -7.30 28.70 16.20
C GLU A 91 -6.69 28.74 17.61
N ARG A 92 -5.90 27.73 17.95
CA ARG A 92 -5.33 27.58 19.29
C ARG A 92 -4.37 28.70 19.67
N PHE A 93 -3.61 29.23 18.70
CA PHE A 93 -2.59 30.26 18.95
C PHE A 93 -3.00 31.66 18.44
N ALA A 94 -4.25 31.85 18.03
CA ALA A 94 -4.74 33.13 17.52
C ALA A 94 -4.52 34.28 18.55
N ASP A 95 -4.88 34.04 19.81
CA ASP A 95 -4.78 35.03 20.90
C ASP A 95 -3.34 35.23 21.39
N ASP A 96 -2.41 34.34 21.04
CA ASP A 96 -0.99 34.45 21.42
C ASP A 96 -0.18 35.34 20.46
N GLY A 97 -0.79 35.76 19.34
CA GLY A 97 -0.17 36.57 18.30
C GLY A 97 0.47 35.72 17.19
N VAL A 98 -0.05 34.52 16.92
CA VAL A 98 0.38 33.65 15.83
C VAL A 98 -0.57 33.81 14.64
N VAL A 99 -0.01 33.96 13.44
CA VAL A 99 -0.78 34.00 12.19
C VAL A 99 -0.36 32.84 11.31
N VAL A 100 -1.34 32.11 10.76
CA VAL A 100 -1.10 31.07 9.74
C VAL A 100 -1.50 31.62 8.38
N LEU A 101 -0.66 31.42 7.37
CA LEU A 101 -0.93 31.74 5.97
C LEU A 101 -0.66 30.52 5.10
N GLY A 102 -1.66 30.10 4.35
CA GLY A 102 -1.50 29.11 3.29
C GLY A 102 -0.97 29.78 2.02
N ILE A 103 -0.04 29.15 1.31
CA ILE A 103 0.46 29.58 0.01
C ILE A 103 0.30 28.43 -0.98
N ASN A 104 -0.47 28.64 -2.03
CA ASN A 104 -0.60 27.69 -3.13
C ASN A 104 0.26 28.16 -4.31
N SER A 105 1.37 27.46 -4.54
CA SER A 105 2.30 27.72 -5.63
C SER A 105 2.20 26.68 -6.76
N ASN A 106 1.26 25.74 -6.71
CA ASN A 106 1.05 24.77 -7.78
C ASN A 106 0.50 25.45 -9.04
N SER A 107 1.16 25.33 -10.18
CA SER A 107 0.71 25.92 -11.44
C SER A 107 -0.57 25.27 -11.99
N GLN A 108 -0.78 23.98 -11.69
CA GLN A 108 -1.97 23.22 -12.06
C GLN A 108 -3.22 23.57 -11.25
N ASP A 109 -3.08 24.07 -10.02
CA ASP A 109 -4.24 24.38 -9.17
C ASP A 109 -4.88 25.71 -9.60
N SER A 110 -6.12 25.71 -10.04
CA SER A 110 -6.90 26.92 -10.34
C SER A 110 -7.35 27.64 -9.07
N LEU A 111 -7.78 28.92 -9.19
CA LEU A 111 -8.42 29.64 -8.07
C LEU A 111 -9.74 28.97 -7.63
N ALA A 112 -10.44 28.30 -8.56
CA ALA A 112 -11.69 27.59 -8.26
C ALA A 112 -11.43 26.34 -7.41
N GLU A 113 -10.38 25.56 -7.74
CA GLU A 113 -9.95 24.42 -6.93
C GLU A 113 -9.43 24.88 -5.57
N LEU A 114 -8.70 26.00 -5.53
CA LEU A 114 -8.26 26.59 -4.26
C LEU A 114 -9.45 27.00 -3.38
N ALA A 115 -10.50 27.60 -3.97
CA ALA A 115 -11.72 27.95 -3.25
C ALA A 115 -12.47 26.69 -2.76
N ALA A 116 -12.54 25.65 -3.58
CA ALA A 116 -13.15 24.37 -3.21
C ALA A 116 -12.38 23.71 -2.05
N PHE A 117 -11.04 23.70 -2.11
CA PHE A 117 -10.16 23.21 -1.05
C PHE A 117 -10.40 23.96 0.27
N VAL A 118 -10.38 25.30 0.25
CA VAL A 118 -10.63 26.12 1.45
C VAL A 118 -12.01 25.85 2.05
N THR A 119 -13.04 25.74 1.20
CA THR A 119 -14.42 25.55 1.65
C THR A 119 -14.65 24.15 2.22
N ARG A 120 -14.18 23.10 1.53
CA ARG A 120 -14.37 21.70 1.92
C ARG A 120 -13.67 21.34 3.23
N HIS A 121 -12.47 21.88 3.43
CA HIS A 121 -11.67 21.64 4.63
C HIS A 121 -11.88 22.70 5.72
N GLU A 122 -12.91 23.55 5.57
CA GLU A 122 -13.32 24.55 6.58
C GLU A 122 -12.17 25.47 7.03
N ILE A 123 -11.29 25.85 6.10
CA ILE A 123 -10.09 26.63 6.39
C ILE A 123 -10.47 28.11 6.60
N SER A 124 -10.18 28.65 7.79
CA SER A 124 -10.48 30.05 8.12
C SER A 124 -9.28 30.99 7.89
N PHE A 125 -8.05 30.46 7.93
CA PHE A 125 -6.85 31.27 7.67
C PHE A 125 -6.71 31.59 6.18
N PRO A 126 -6.08 32.74 5.80
CA PRO A 126 -5.90 33.09 4.39
C PRO A 126 -5.07 32.05 3.64
N VAL A 127 -5.58 31.57 2.49
CA VAL A 127 -4.83 30.75 1.54
C VAL A 127 -4.66 31.55 0.25
N LEU A 128 -3.39 31.83 -0.07
CA LEU A 128 -2.97 32.80 -1.08
C LEU A 128 -2.43 32.09 -2.32
N LYS A 129 -2.76 32.60 -3.50
CA LYS A 129 -2.28 32.05 -4.77
C LYS A 129 -0.98 32.72 -5.21
N ASP A 130 0.10 31.93 -5.33
CA ASP A 130 1.39 32.32 -5.88
C ASP A 130 1.54 31.78 -7.32
N ALA A 131 0.73 32.32 -8.24
CA ALA A 131 0.59 31.81 -9.61
C ALA A 131 1.90 31.79 -10.42
N GLY A 132 2.85 32.66 -10.08
CA GLY A 132 4.16 32.76 -10.76
C GLY A 132 5.30 32.12 -9.99
N ASN A 133 5.01 31.29 -8.97
CA ASN A 133 6.01 30.60 -8.16
C ASN A 133 7.03 31.48 -7.41
N ARG A 134 6.79 32.79 -7.33
CA ARG A 134 7.79 33.77 -6.88
C ARG A 134 8.18 33.56 -5.42
N ILE A 135 7.22 33.16 -4.58
CA ILE A 135 7.45 32.96 -3.15
C ILE A 135 8.07 31.59 -2.91
N ALA A 136 7.56 30.57 -3.60
CA ALA A 136 8.16 29.24 -3.53
C ALA A 136 9.60 29.21 -4.08
N ASP A 137 9.95 29.99 -5.10
CA ASP A 137 11.34 30.12 -5.60
C ASP A 137 12.25 30.83 -4.59
N ARG A 138 11.76 31.93 -4.02
CA ARG A 138 12.51 32.73 -3.04
C ARG A 138 12.82 31.93 -1.77
N LEU A 139 11.81 31.23 -1.25
CA LEU A 139 11.94 30.38 -0.06
C LEU A 139 12.47 28.98 -0.39
N LYS A 140 12.75 28.68 -1.66
CA LYS A 140 13.18 27.35 -2.12
C LYS A 140 12.25 26.21 -1.66
N ALA A 141 10.96 26.50 -1.50
CA ALA A 141 9.97 25.48 -1.17
C ALA A 141 9.85 24.51 -2.35
N THR A 142 9.95 23.21 -2.13
CA THR A 142 9.90 22.21 -3.20
C THR A 142 8.68 21.32 -3.11
N ARG A 143 8.05 21.21 -1.94
CA ARG A 143 6.96 20.27 -1.69
C ARG A 143 5.72 20.92 -1.12
N THR A 144 4.62 20.21 -1.23
CA THR A 144 3.40 20.47 -0.49
C THR A 144 2.93 19.20 0.22
N PRO A 145 2.68 19.26 1.55
CA PRO A 145 2.84 20.41 2.40
C PRO A 145 4.30 20.65 2.85
N GLU A 146 4.68 21.91 2.96
CA GLU A 146 5.98 22.36 3.47
C GLU A 146 5.80 23.67 4.23
N VAL A 147 6.46 23.82 5.38
CA VAL A 147 6.21 24.92 6.31
C VAL A 147 7.46 25.70 6.67
N PHE A 148 7.31 27.01 6.73
CA PHE A 148 8.29 27.96 7.23
C PHE A 148 7.69 28.71 8.43
N VAL A 149 8.38 28.72 9.57
CA VAL A 149 7.94 29.53 10.73
C VAL A 149 8.85 30.73 10.86
N LEU A 150 8.25 31.92 10.80
CA LEU A 150 8.91 33.21 10.90
C LEU A 150 8.75 33.77 12.31
N ASP A 151 9.80 34.38 12.86
CA ASP A 151 9.70 35.19 14.07
C ASP A 151 9.17 36.60 13.79
N GLN A 152 9.13 37.44 14.84
CA GLN A 152 8.64 38.81 14.79
C GLN A 152 9.44 39.69 13.81
N ASP A 153 10.73 39.41 13.61
CA ASP A 153 11.59 40.11 12.65
C ASP A 153 11.47 39.59 11.22
N ARG A 154 10.56 38.63 11.01
CA ARG A 154 10.30 37.88 9.77
C ARG A 154 11.49 37.04 9.32
N VAL A 155 12.32 36.61 10.27
CA VAL A 155 13.41 35.66 10.01
C VAL A 155 12.85 34.25 10.07
N VAL A 156 13.20 33.41 9.11
CA VAL A 156 12.85 31.99 9.10
C VAL A 156 13.59 31.28 10.24
N ARG A 157 12.86 30.70 11.18
CA ARG A 157 13.41 29.98 12.34
C ARG A 157 13.15 28.48 12.26
N TYR A 158 12.17 28.06 11.47
CA TYR A 158 11.88 26.67 11.16
C TYR A 158 11.62 26.50 9.66
N TRP A 159 12.07 25.37 9.10
CA TRP A 159 11.79 24.96 7.72
C TRP A 159 11.61 23.44 7.62
N GLY A 160 10.41 22.96 7.25
CA GLY A 160 10.19 21.52 7.06
C GLY A 160 8.74 21.04 7.06
N ARG A 161 8.56 19.75 7.39
CA ARG A 161 7.26 19.08 7.58
C ARG A 161 6.48 19.57 8.82
N ILE A 162 5.15 19.42 8.84
CA ILE A 162 4.32 19.84 9.99
C ILE A 162 4.63 18.99 11.24
N ASP A 163 4.53 17.68 11.11
CA ASP A 163 4.75 16.71 12.19
C ASP A 163 5.18 15.32 11.64
N ASP A 164 5.34 14.32 12.51
CA ASP A 164 5.80 12.99 12.14
C ASP A 164 4.71 11.95 11.76
N GLN A 165 3.44 12.37 11.64
CA GLN A 165 2.31 11.45 11.48
C GLN A 165 2.25 10.78 10.09
N TYR A 166 2.40 11.57 9.03
CA TYR A 166 2.26 11.08 7.65
C TYR A 166 3.62 10.98 6.95
N GLY A 167 3.80 9.94 6.13
CA GLY A 167 4.97 9.78 5.27
C GLY A 167 4.69 8.91 4.04
N ILE A 168 5.72 8.61 3.26
CA ILE A 168 5.60 7.74 2.09
C ILE A 168 5.40 6.30 2.57
N GLY A 169 4.26 5.70 2.22
CA GLY A 169 3.93 4.31 2.55
C GLY A 169 3.51 4.06 4.00
N TYR A 170 3.37 5.09 4.85
CA TYR A 170 2.94 4.91 6.24
C TYR A 170 2.12 6.08 6.80
N ILE A 171 1.25 5.73 7.75
CA ILE A 171 0.49 6.67 8.60
C ILE A 171 0.65 6.18 10.04
N ARG A 172 1.09 7.06 10.94
CA ARG A 172 1.16 6.77 12.38
C ARG A 172 -0.19 7.07 13.03
N ASP A 173 -0.58 6.24 13.99
CA ASP A 173 -1.80 6.45 14.78
C ASP A 173 -1.74 7.72 15.65
N SER A 174 -0.54 8.21 15.96
CA SER A 174 -0.35 9.41 16.77
C SER A 174 0.89 10.19 16.37
N VAL A 175 0.91 11.47 16.74
CA VAL A 175 2.01 12.39 16.52
C VAL A 175 2.98 12.30 17.70
N ALA A 176 4.22 11.92 17.44
CA ALA A 176 5.26 11.94 18.46
C ALA A 176 6.12 13.22 18.37
N LYS A 177 6.20 13.84 17.19
CA LYS A 177 7.04 15.02 16.92
C LYS A 177 6.25 16.11 16.19
N PRO A 178 5.50 16.96 16.91
CA PRO A 178 4.77 18.09 16.34
C PRO A 178 5.72 19.27 16.07
N TYR A 179 6.54 19.17 15.02
CA TYR A 179 7.67 20.09 14.77
C TYR A 179 7.27 21.56 14.67
N VAL A 180 6.21 21.88 13.92
CA VAL A 180 5.74 23.27 13.77
C VAL A 180 5.21 23.81 15.09
N GLU A 181 4.50 23.00 15.88
CA GLU A 181 4.02 23.41 17.20
C GLU A 181 5.19 23.67 18.17
N TRP A 182 6.22 22.82 18.15
CA TRP A 182 7.44 23.08 18.92
C TRP A 182 8.11 24.39 18.51
N ALA A 183 8.24 24.66 17.21
CA ALA A 183 8.81 25.90 16.72
C ALA A 183 7.99 27.13 17.16
N VAL A 184 6.67 27.08 17.02
CA VAL A 184 5.76 28.17 17.45
C VAL A 184 5.88 28.41 18.96
N THR A 185 5.78 27.36 19.77
CA THR A 185 5.83 27.48 21.24
C THR A 185 7.19 27.93 21.75
N ASP A 186 8.29 27.46 21.14
CA ASP A 186 9.64 27.90 21.49
C ASP A 186 9.82 29.40 21.16
N LEU A 187 9.35 29.87 20.00
CA LEU A 187 9.44 31.29 19.61
C LEU A 187 8.56 32.20 20.48
N LEU A 188 7.34 31.79 20.81
CA LEU A 188 6.47 32.53 21.73
C LEU A 188 7.10 32.66 23.13
N ALA A 189 7.91 31.68 23.53
CA ALA A 189 8.70 31.70 24.77
C ALA A 189 10.03 32.48 24.65
N GLY A 190 10.31 33.12 23.51
CA GLY A 190 11.55 33.85 23.25
C GLY A 190 12.78 32.96 23.05
N LYS A 191 12.59 31.68 22.73
CA LYS A 191 13.67 30.69 22.51
C LYS A 191 13.84 30.39 21.03
N SER A 192 15.01 29.91 20.65
CA SER A 192 15.20 29.29 19.33
C SER A 192 14.47 27.95 19.26
N PRO A 193 13.89 27.58 18.11
CA PRO A 193 13.27 26.26 17.92
C PRO A 193 14.24 25.13 18.25
N ARG A 194 13.78 24.15 19.02
CA ARG A 194 14.55 22.95 19.38
C ARG A 194 14.94 22.08 18.17
N VAL A 195 14.17 22.16 17.09
CA VAL A 195 14.45 21.57 15.78
C VAL A 195 14.24 22.69 14.77
N ALA A 196 15.29 23.06 14.04
CA ALA A 196 15.24 24.19 13.11
C ALA A 196 14.87 23.77 11.68
N SER A 197 15.11 22.50 11.31
CA SER A 197 14.71 22.00 10.00
C SER A 197 14.51 20.49 9.99
N VAL A 198 13.57 20.04 9.16
CA VAL A 198 13.26 18.63 8.93
C VAL A 198 12.85 18.47 7.46
N GLU A 199 13.34 17.42 6.79
CA GLU A 199 12.99 17.16 5.39
C GLU A 199 11.46 17.14 5.19
N PRO A 200 10.91 17.94 4.25
CA PRO A 200 9.49 17.92 3.93
C PRO A 200 9.09 16.62 3.24
N VAL A 201 7.84 16.19 3.44
CA VAL A 201 7.27 15.01 2.77
C VAL A 201 5.96 15.41 2.14
N GLY A 202 5.78 15.09 0.86
CA GLY A 202 4.60 15.45 0.10
C GLY A 202 4.84 15.52 -1.39
N CYS A 203 3.86 16.03 -2.10
CA CYS A 203 3.91 16.22 -3.55
C CYS A 203 4.90 17.31 -3.92
N HIS A 204 5.56 17.20 -5.08
CA HIS A 204 6.31 18.33 -5.64
C HIS A 204 5.38 19.52 -5.93
N ILE A 205 5.87 20.74 -5.69
CA ILE A 205 5.17 21.95 -6.14
C ILE A 205 5.26 22.01 -7.67
N GLY A 206 4.13 21.94 -8.35
CA GLY A 206 4.07 22.07 -9.81
C GLY A 206 4.49 23.48 -10.22
N ARG A 207 5.66 23.61 -10.84
CA ARG A 207 6.20 24.93 -11.23
C ARG A 207 5.69 25.36 -12.60
N VAL A 208 5.68 26.66 -12.85
CA VAL A 208 5.55 27.23 -14.20
C VAL A 208 6.79 26.83 -14.97
N GLN A 209 6.63 25.95 -15.95
CA GLN A 209 7.72 25.44 -16.75
C GLN A 209 7.89 26.26 -18.03
N THR A 210 9.12 26.65 -18.34
CA THR A 210 9.52 27.06 -19.68
C THR A 210 10.23 25.89 -20.34
N GLU A 211 9.73 25.44 -21.49
CA GLU A 211 10.29 24.28 -22.20
C GLU A 211 11.80 24.47 -22.45
N SER A 212 12.60 23.45 -22.13
CA SER A 212 13.98 23.38 -22.57
C SER A 212 14.04 22.54 -23.85
N GLY A 213 14.69 23.05 -24.88
CA GLY A 213 14.69 22.46 -26.23
C GLY A 213 15.61 21.24 -26.42
N ASP A 214 16.15 20.66 -25.36
CA ASP A 214 17.23 19.66 -25.42
C ASP A 214 16.75 18.21 -25.13
N THR A 215 15.62 17.80 -25.68
CA THR A 215 15.20 16.38 -25.66
C THR A 215 14.45 15.96 -26.92
N THR A 216 14.54 14.67 -27.25
CA THR A 216 13.73 14.03 -28.29
C THR A 216 12.45 13.39 -27.71
N VAL A 217 12.33 13.30 -26.39
CA VAL A 217 11.18 12.72 -25.68
C VAL A 217 10.13 13.80 -25.45
N THR A 218 8.90 13.54 -25.89
CA THR A 218 7.78 14.50 -25.86
C THR A 218 6.53 13.83 -25.34
N TYR A 219 5.61 14.64 -24.81
CA TYR A 219 4.38 14.15 -24.19
C TYR A 219 3.59 13.24 -25.14
N PHE A 220 3.15 13.77 -26.28
CA PHE A 220 2.22 13.06 -27.16
C PHE A 220 2.81 11.81 -27.80
N LYS A 221 4.11 11.84 -28.14
CA LYS A 221 4.75 10.73 -28.85
C LYS A 221 5.18 9.60 -27.92
N HIS A 222 5.62 9.92 -26.70
CA HIS A 222 6.32 8.95 -25.84
C HIS A 222 5.61 8.77 -24.49
N VAL A 223 5.23 9.87 -23.83
CA VAL A 223 4.71 9.82 -22.45
C VAL A 223 3.25 9.42 -22.40
N ALA A 224 2.42 10.00 -23.25
CA ALA A 224 0.98 9.79 -23.20
C ALA A 224 0.59 8.31 -23.43
N PRO A 225 1.21 7.55 -24.34
CA PRO A 225 1.00 6.10 -24.45
C PRO A 225 1.34 5.35 -23.15
N ILE A 226 2.47 5.68 -22.50
CA ILE A 226 2.91 5.06 -21.25
C ILE A 226 1.89 5.35 -20.12
N LEU A 227 1.50 6.62 -19.94
CA LEU A 227 0.52 6.99 -18.92
C LEU A 227 -0.83 6.33 -19.20
N HIS A 228 -1.25 6.27 -20.46
CA HIS A 228 -2.50 5.65 -20.87
C HIS A 228 -2.55 4.16 -20.52
N GLU A 229 -1.47 3.42 -20.77
CA GLU A 229 -1.37 1.98 -20.49
C GLU A 229 -1.28 1.68 -18.98
N HIS A 230 -0.45 2.44 -18.24
CA HIS A 230 -0.07 2.06 -16.88
C HIS A 230 -0.78 2.85 -15.77
N CYS A 231 -1.18 4.10 -16.02
CA CYS A 231 -1.56 5.05 -14.97
C CYS A 231 -3.03 5.49 -15.05
N VAL A 232 -3.54 5.77 -16.24
CA VAL A 232 -4.83 6.44 -16.45
C VAL A 232 -6.03 5.58 -16.02
N GLY A 233 -5.86 4.25 -15.90
CA GLY A 233 -6.86 3.38 -15.30
C GLY A 233 -7.28 3.82 -13.89
N CYS A 234 -6.36 4.36 -13.10
CA CYS A 234 -6.62 4.95 -11.78
C CYS A 234 -6.58 6.48 -11.78
N HIS A 235 -5.77 7.09 -12.66
CA HIS A 235 -5.58 8.54 -12.79
C HIS A 235 -6.47 9.16 -13.88
N ARG A 236 -7.79 9.00 -13.71
CA ARG A 236 -8.80 9.71 -14.51
C ARG A 236 -9.86 10.29 -13.58
N GLN A 237 -10.53 11.35 -14.01
CA GLN A 237 -11.46 12.07 -13.16
C GLN A 237 -12.51 11.16 -12.49
N GLY A 238 -12.54 11.22 -11.16
CA GLY A 238 -13.45 10.48 -10.26
C GLY A 238 -13.13 8.98 -10.07
N GLU A 239 -12.01 8.48 -10.59
CA GLU A 239 -11.39 7.28 -10.01
C GLU A 239 -10.65 7.64 -8.71
N ILE A 240 -9.97 6.65 -8.13
CA ILE A 240 -9.34 6.77 -6.81
C ILE A 240 -8.18 7.75 -6.73
N ALA A 241 -7.47 8.01 -7.83
CA ALA A 241 -6.30 8.86 -7.79
C ALA A 241 -6.72 10.32 -7.54
N PRO A 242 -5.89 11.09 -6.81
CA PRO A 242 -6.25 12.45 -6.39
C PRO A 242 -6.29 13.48 -7.53
N PHE A 243 -5.74 13.15 -8.70
CA PHE A 243 -5.68 14.00 -9.89
C PHE A 243 -5.73 13.15 -11.17
N ALA A 244 -6.13 13.76 -12.28
CA ALA A 244 -6.20 13.10 -13.58
C ALA A 244 -4.86 13.20 -14.35
N LEU A 245 -4.57 12.18 -15.18
CA LEU A 245 -3.41 12.15 -16.07
C LEU A 245 -3.83 12.12 -17.55
N THR A 246 -5.00 12.67 -17.86
CA THR A 246 -5.63 12.63 -19.19
C THR A 246 -5.45 13.91 -20.00
N ASP A 247 -5.17 15.04 -19.35
CA ASP A 247 -4.95 16.34 -20.00
C ASP A 247 -3.46 16.71 -19.94
N PRO A 248 -2.77 16.96 -21.07
CA PRO A 248 -1.37 17.37 -21.08
C PRO A 248 -1.05 18.58 -20.20
N ASP A 249 -1.93 19.58 -20.14
CA ASP A 249 -1.66 20.81 -19.38
C ASP A 249 -1.76 20.58 -17.87
N GLU A 250 -2.61 19.65 -17.43
CA GLU A 250 -2.67 19.19 -16.04
C GLU A 250 -1.49 18.26 -15.70
N VAL A 251 -1.04 17.44 -16.65
CA VAL A 251 0.00 16.42 -16.44
C VAL A 251 1.40 17.03 -16.30
N ARG A 252 1.75 18.05 -17.09
CA ARG A 252 3.13 18.61 -17.13
C ARG A 252 3.63 19.10 -15.76
N PRO A 253 2.84 19.82 -14.95
CA PRO A 253 3.27 20.23 -13.61
C PRO A 253 3.58 19.05 -12.68
N TRP A 254 3.01 17.87 -12.93
CA TRP A 254 3.29 16.65 -12.18
C TRP A 254 4.54 15.90 -12.65
N ALA A 255 5.21 16.31 -13.74
CA ALA A 255 6.34 15.58 -14.32
C ALA A 255 7.46 15.23 -13.32
N PRO A 256 7.91 16.14 -12.41
CA PRO A 256 8.90 15.78 -11.39
C PRO A 256 8.40 14.70 -10.42
N MET A 257 7.11 14.77 -10.03
CA MET A 257 6.50 13.76 -9.18
C MET A 257 6.38 12.42 -9.92
N ILE A 258 5.95 12.43 -11.18
CA ILE A 258 5.88 11.24 -12.04
C ILE A 258 7.26 10.58 -12.12
N ALA A 259 8.31 11.33 -12.43
CA ALA A 259 9.68 10.81 -12.49
C ALA A 259 10.14 10.22 -11.14
N GLU A 260 9.86 10.89 -10.02
CA GLU A 260 10.18 10.39 -8.67
C GLU A 260 9.49 9.04 -8.41
N VAL A 261 8.17 8.97 -8.57
CA VAL A 261 7.41 7.75 -8.22
C VAL A 261 7.74 6.56 -9.10
N VAL A 262 8.02 6.76 -10.39
CA VAL A 262 8.35 5.66 -11.31
C VAL A 262 9.80 5.20 -11.14
N SER A 263 10.72 6.13 -10.86
CA SER A 263 12.13 5.79 -10.60
C SER A 263 12.30 4.99 -9.30
N GLU A 264 11.47 5.27 -8.30
CA GLU A 264 11.43 4.55 -7.03
C GLU A 264 10.56 3.28 -7.08
N GLY A 265 9.90 2.98 -8.21
CA GLY A 265 9.03 1.82 -8.35
C GLY A 265 7.75 1.88 -7.50
N ARG A 266 7.37 3.07 -6.99
CA ARG A 266 6.11 3.28 -6.26
C ARG A 266 4.90 3.28 -7.18
N MET A 267 5.09 3.65 -8.45
CA MET A 267 4.06 3.65 -9.47
C MET A 267 4.58 3.03 -10.78
N PRO A 268 3.72 2.33 -11.54
CA PRO A 268 2.45 1.79 -11.08
C PRO A 268 2.68 0.74 -9.98
N PRO A 269 1.73 0.58 -9.04
CA PRO A 269 1.90 -0.32 -7.90
C PRO A 269 1.95 -1.77 -8.40
N TRP A 270 3.13 -2.36 -8.38
CA TRP A 270 3.36 -3.76 -8.72
C TRP A 270 4.61 -4.29 -8.02
N HIS A 271 4.41 -5.08 -6.99
CA HIS A 271 5.48 -5.52 -6.10
C HIS A 271 6.01 -6.93 -6.40
N ALA A 272 5.54 -7.58 -7.46
CA ALA A 272 5.97 -8.94 -7.80
C ALA A 272 7.13 -8.97 -8.77
N THR A 273 8.07 -9.89 -8.52
CA THR A 273 9.17 -10.22 -9.41
C THR A 273 8.64 -10.74 -10.74
N ALA A 274 9.34 -10.41 -11.83
CA ALA A 274 9.06 -10.96 -13.14
C ALA A 274 9.15 -12.49 -13.14
N PRO A 275 8.28 -13.23 -13.84
CA PRO A 275 8.50 -14.66 -14.07
C PRO A 275 9.84 -14.98 -14.79
N SER A 276 10.37 -14.02 -15.55
CA SER A 276 11.70 -14.07 -16.17
C SER A 276 12.84 -13.62 -15.25
N GLY A 277 12.53 -13.19 -14.03
CA GLY A 277 13.48 -12.72 -13.03
C GLY A 277 14.16 -13.86 -12.28
N GLU A 278 15.22 -13.55 -11.56
CA GLU A 278 15.90 -14.52 -10.70
C GLU A 278 15.32 -14.46 -9.29
N VAL A 279 15.00 -15.64 -8.74
CA VAL A 279 14.55 -15.80 -7.37
C VAL A 279 15.47 -16.82 -6.70
N SER A 280 15.84 -16.54 -5.45
CA SER A 280 16.64 -17.44 -4.64
C SER A 280 15.90 -17.82 -3.36
N ASP A 281 16.16 -19.03 -2.88
CA ASP A 281 15.78 -19.46 -1.54
C ASP A 281 16.70 -18.80 -0.49
N SER A 282 16.32 -18.93 0.77
CA SER A 282 17.03 -18.48 1.96
C SER A 282 18.48 -19.01 2.07
N ASP A 283 18.76 -20.19 1.50
CA ASP A 283 20.11 -20.77 1.43
C ASP A 283 20.93 -20.31 0.21
N GLY A 284 20.34 -19.46 -0.63
CA GLY A 284 20.95 -18.94 -1.86
C GLY A 284 20.80 -19.83 -3.09
N SER A 285 20.14 -20.99 -2.97
CA SER A 285 19.79 -21.82 -4.12
C SER A 285 18.82 -21.08 -5.06
N LYS A 286 18.94 -21.32 -6.36
CA LYS A 286 18.07 -20.71 -7.36
C LYS A 286 16.73 -21.45 -7.39
N LEU A 287 15.64 -20.69 -7.35
CA LEU A 287 14.29 -21.21 -7.57
C LEU A 287 13.81 -20.82 -8.96
N GLU A 288 13.09 -21.73 -9.61
CA GLU A 288 12.50 -21.50 -10.92
C GLU A 288 11.01 -21.21 -10.78
N PHE A 289 10.51 -20.26 -11.58
CA PHE A 289 9.07 -20.05 -11.71
C PHE A 289 8.44 -21.23 -12.44
N HIS A 290 7.22 -21.58 -12.01
CA HIS A 290 6.40 -22.53 -12.76
C HIS A 290 6.12 -21.96 -14.17
N GLU A 291 6.26 -22.79 -15.21
CA GLU A 291 6.23 -22.36 -16.62
C GLU A 291 4.93 -21.64 -17.03
N GLY A 292 3.82 -21.97 -16.37
CA GLY A 292 2.51 -21.35 -16.60
C GLY A 292 2.32 -19.95 -15.99
N VAL A 293 3.28 -19.44 -15.22
CA VAL A 293 3.12 -18.17 -14.48
C VAL A 293 3.25 -16.98 -15.42
N THR A 294 2.11 -16.42 -15.78
CA THR A 294 1.98 -15.10 -16.43
C THR A 294 0.74 -14.40 -15.88
N TYR A 295 0.81 -13.08 -15.69
CA TYR A 295 -0.27 -12.34 -15.06
C TYR A 295 -1.10 -11.57 -16.08
N LYS A 296 -2.43 -11.63 -15.97
CA LYS A 296 -3.35 -10.86 -16.80
C LYS A 296 -3.34 -9.37 -16.44
N ASN A 297 -3.10 -9.06 -15.17
CA ASN A 297 -3.17 -7.71 -14.62
C ASN A 297 -1.80 -7.13 -14.29
N ASP A 298 -0.77 -7.59 -14.98
CA ASP A 298 0.58 -7.06 -14.90
C ASP A 298 0.59 -5.59 -15.29
N ARG A 299 1.20 -4.75 -14.45
CA ARG A 299 1.26 -3.30 -14.65
C ARG A 299 2.68 -2.80 -14.80
N ARG A 300 3.68 -3.68 -14.74
CA ARG A 300 5.09 -3.27 -14.73
C ARG A 300 5.43 -2.47 -15.97
N MET A 301 6.28 -1.47 -15.76
CA MET A 301 6.90 -0.72 -16.82
C MET A 301 8.28 -1.31 -17.14
N THR A 302 8.70 -1.19 -18.38
CA THR A 302 10.07 -1.47 -18.80
C THR A 302 11.00 -0.34 -18.37
N ASN A 303 12.30 -0.66 -18.22
CA ASN A 303 13.32 0.36 -17.93
C ASN A 303 13.37 1.47 -19.01
N SER A 304 13.01 1.14 -20.25
CA SER A 304 12.97 2.14 -21.32
C SER A 304 11.84 3.14 -21.13
N GLU A 305 10.66 2.69 -20.72
CA GLU A 305 9.50 3.57 -20.46
C GLU A 305 9.76 4.44 -19.23
N ILE A 306 10.35 3.86 -18.17
CA ILE A 306 10.77 4.62 -16.97
C ILE A 306 11.74 5.74 -17.36
N ASN A 307 12.78 5.42 -18.14
CA ASN A 307 13.76 6.43 -18.57
C ASN A 307 13.13 7.51 -19.45
N GLN A 308 12.16 7.17 -20.31
CA GLN A 308 11.44 8.18 -21.10
C GLN A 308 10.68 9.17 -20.21
N LEU A 309 10.01 8.71 -19.14
CA LEU A 309 9.35 9.61 -18.20
C LEU A 309 10.33 10.50 -17.44
N ILE A 310 11.49 9.96 -17.04
CA ILE A 310 12.55 10.70 -16.36
C ILE A 310 13.15 11.78 -17.28
N ASP A 311 13.52 11.39 -18.51
CA ASP A 311 14.12 12.30 -19.50
C ASP A 311 13.15 13.41 -19.91
N TRP A 312 11.86 13.08 -20.05
CA TRP A 312 10.81 14.05 -20.31
C TRP A 312 10.64 15.05 -19.17
N ALA A 313 10.63 14.58 -17.91
CA ALA A 313 10.55 15.45 -16.75
C ALA A 313 11.78 16.35 -16.61
N ALA A 314 12.98 15.82 -16.84
CA ALA A 314 14.24 16.58 -16.80
C ALA A 314 14.29 17.69 -17.87
N ALA A 315 13.61 17.51 -19.00
CA ALA A 315 13.53 18.48 -20.08
C ALA A 315 12.37 19.47 -19.96
N ALA A 316 11.81 19.65 -18.76
CA ALA A 316 10.66 20.54 -18.52
C ALA A 316 9.42 20.16 -19.37
N ALA A 317 9.19 18.84 -19.47
CA ALA A 317 7.96 18.22 -19.92
C ALA A 317 7.44 18.76 -21.28
N PRO A 318 8.22 18.73 -22.36
CA PRO A 318 7.80 19.29 -23.65
C PRO A 318 6.62 18.50 -24.23
N LEU A 319 5.68 19.21 -24.87
CA LEU A 319 4.47 18.60 -25.43
C LEU A 319 4.74 17.80 -26.70
N GLY A 320 5.49 18.40 -27.63
CA GLY A 320 5.60 17.93 -29.00
C GLY A 320 4.29 18.04 -29.78
N GLU A 321 4.26 17.45 -30.97
CA GLU A 321 3.08 17.49 -31.85
C GLU A 321 1.98 16.53 -31.36
N PRO A 322 0.71 16.98 -31.25
CA PRO A 322 -0.42 16.14 -30.91
C PRO A 322 -0.51 14.88 -31.76
N GLN A 323 -0.74 13.75 -31.09
CA GLN A 323 -0.96 12.44 -31.73
C GLN A 323 -2.29 11.86 -31.23
N PRO A 324 -3.00 11.09 -32.06
CA PRO A 324 -4.17 10.35 -31.60
C PRO A 324 -3.74 9.28 -30.58
N LEU A 325 -4.45 9.21 -29.46
CA LEU A 325 -4.37 8.11 -28.51
C LEU A 325 -5.58 7.21 -28.69
N GLU A 326 -5.46 5.94 -28.31
CA GLU A 326 -6.63 5.07 -28.21
C GLU A 326 -7.62 5.66 -27.21
N GLU A 327 -8.92 5.57 -27.51
CA GLU A 327 -9.93 5.99 -26.55
C GLU A 327 -9.99 4.99 -25.39
N LEU A 328 -9.90 5.50 -24.17
CA LEU A 328 -10.13 4.69 -22.98
C LEU A 328 -11.54 4.10 -23.02
N PRO A 329 -11.73 2.88 -22.51
CA PRO A 329 -13.06 2.36 -22.29
C PRO A 329 -13.83 3.34 -21.38
N PRO A 330 -15.10 3.64 -21.71
CA PRO A 330 -15.88 4.63 -21.00
C PRO A 330 -15.89 4.29 -19.51
N ARG A 331 -15.81 5.33 -18.67
CA ARG A 331 -15.89 5.18 -17.22
C ARG A 331 -17.21 4.52 -16.88
N LYS A 332 -17.14 3.40 -16.18
CA LYS A 332 -18.32 2.67 -15.77
C LYS A 332 -18.83 3.28 -14.48
N THR A 333 -19.72 4.26 -14.61
CA THR A 333 -20.32 5.02 -13.49
C THR A 333 -21.31 4.18 -12.67
N GLU A 334 -21.78 3.06 -13.22
CA GLU A 334 -22.61 2.10 -12.50
C GLU A 334 -21.86 0.82 -12.20
N TRP A 335 -21.74 -0.11 -13.16
CA TRP A 335 -21.15 -1.43 -12.94
C TRP A 335 -20.15 -1.78 -14.04
N ALA A 336 -19.02 -2.36 -13.68
CA ALA A 336 -18.07 -2.99 -14.57
C ALA A 336 -18.37 -4.43 -14.96
N LEU A 337 -19.46 -4.98 -14.42
CA LEU A 337 -20.03 -6.28 -14.78
C LEU A 337 -20.35 -6.43 -16.29
N PRO A 338 -20.39 -7.68 -16.81
CA PRO A 338 -20.67 -7.94 -18.23
C PRO A 338 -22.10 -7.57 -18.66
N ARG A 339 -23.03 -7.47 -17.70
CA ARG A 339 -24.40 -6.98 -17.86
C ARG A 339 -24.87 -6.39 -16.54
N LYS A 340 -26.04 -5.76 -16.54
CA LYS A 340 -26.68 -5.28 -15.31
C LYS A 340 -26.78 -6.41 -14.28
N PRO A 341 -26.45 -6.18 -12.99
CA PRO A 341 -26.55 -7.21 -11.97
C PRO A 341 -28.00 -7.70 -11.83
N ASP A 342 -28.15 -9.01 -11.64
CA ASP A 342 -29.40 -9.68 -11.30
C ASP A 342 -29.83 -9.37 -9.86
N PHE A 343 -28.85 -9.09 -9.01
CA PHE A 343 -29.05 -8.80 -7.60
C PHE A 343 -28.08 -7.72 -7.13
N VAL A 344 -28.58 -6.80 -6.30
CA VAL A 344 -27.77 -5.76 -5.65
C VAL A 344 -28.07 -5.76 -4.16
N ALA A 345 -27.03 -5.85 -3.34
CA ALA A 345 -27.12 -5.66 -1.90
C ALA A 345 -26.33 -4.41 -1.49
N GLN A 346 -26.98 -3.49 -0.79
CA GLN A 346 -26.30 -2.41 -0.09
C GLN A 346 -25.75 -2.92 1.24
N MET A 347 -24.61 -2.39 1.66
CA MET A 347 -24.01 -2.79 2.94
C MET A 347 -24.94 -2.51 4.12
N ARG A 348 -25.80 -1.47 4.02
CA ARG A 348 -26.72 -0.97 5.05
C ARG A 348 -27.86 -0.17 4.41
N SER A 349 -28.87 0.18 5.20
CA SER A 349 -29.98 1.07 4.80
C SER A 349 -29.67 2.56 4.91
N GLU A 350 -28.69 2.95 5.75
CA GLU A 350 -28.31 4.34 5.99
C GLU A 350 -26.79 4.54 5.76
N PRO A 351 -26.34 5.70 5.25
CA PRO A 351 -24.93 6.00 5.03
C PRO A 351 -24.08 5.93 6.31
N PHE A 352 -22.85 5.43 6.20
CA PHE A 352 -21.87 5.44 7.28
C PHE A 352 -21.04 6.70 7.24
N THR A 353 -20.97 7.42 8.35
CA THR A 353 -20.12 8.62 8.48
C THR A 353 -18.67 8.22 8.76
N VAL A 354 -17.77 8.63 7.87
CA VAL A 354 -16.31 8.52 8.03
C VAL A 354 -15.79 9.85 8.58
N PRO A 355 -15.04 9.84 9.71
CA PRO A 355 -14.48 11.07 10.28
C PRO A 355 -13.42 11.70 9.38
N ALA A 356 -13.11 12.98 9.61
CA ALA A 356 -12.08 13.72 8.87
C ALA A 356 -10.64 13.28 9.18
N GLU A 357 -10.36 12.83 10.41
CA GLU A 357 -9.03 12.41 10.88
C GLU A 357 -9.11 11.14 11.74
N GLY A 358 -7.95 10.52 11.98
CA GLY A 358 -7.78 9.38 12.88
C GLY A 358 -7.89 8.02 12.21
N THR A 359 -7.93 6.96 13.02
CA THR A 359 -8.00 5.57 12.54
C THR A 359 -9.43 5.04 12.67
N VAL A 360 -10.02 4.60 11.56
CA VAL A 360 -11.33 3.94 11.57
C VAL A 360 -11.12 2.44 11.70
N ARG A 361 -11.51 1.88 12.85
CA ARG A 361 -11.49 0.42 13.03
C ARG A 361 -12.35 -0.25 11.96
N TYR A 362 -11.95 -1.44 11.52
CA TYR A 362 -12.73 -2.27 10.60
C TYR A 362 -14.21 -2.34 10.99
N GLN A 363 -15.08 -2.03 10.03
CA GLN A 363 -16.53 -2.09 10.20
C GLN A 363 -17.06 -3.37 9.56
N TYR A 364 -18.02 -4.01 10.22
CA TYR A 364 -18.65 -5.23 9.73
C TYR A 364 -20.16 -5.02 9.61
N PHE A 365 -20.68 -5.05 8.39
CA PHE A 365 -22.11 -4.91 8.13
C PHE A 365 -22.69 -6.23 7.62
N ARG A 366 -23.70 -6.73 8.33
CA ARG A 366 -24.39 -7.98 8.01
C ARG A 366 -25.63 -7.68 7.18
N VAL A 367 -25.72 -8.30 6.01
CA VAL A 367 -26.83 -8.15 5.08
C VAL A 367 -27.43 -9.53 4.83
N ASP A 368 -28.75 -9.63 4.98
CA ASP A 368 -29.48 -10.84 4.60
C ASP A 368 -30.03 -10.66 3.18
N PRO A 369 -29.45 -11.33 2.17
CA PRO A 369 -29.89 -11.20 0.78
C PRO A 369 -31.22 -11.92 0.50
N LYS A 370 -31.79 -12.63 1.48
CA LYS A 370 -33.04 -13.40 1.35
C LYS A 370 -33.01 -14.46 0.25
N PHE A 371 -31.84 -15.02 -0.03
CA PHE A 371 -31.72 -16.14 -0.97
C PHE A 371 -32.43 -17.37 -0.41
N THR A 372 -33.53 -17.78 -1.04
CA THR A 372 -34.29 -19.00 -0.69
C THR A 372 -33.83 -20.23 -1.46
N GLU A 373 -32.94 -20.04 -2.44
CA GLU A 373 -32.35 -21.08 -3.28
C GLU A 373 -30.85 -20.82 -3.44
N ASP A 374 -30.12 -21.86 -3.81
CA ASP A 374 -28.68 -21.75 -4.06
C ASP A 374 -28.39 -20.83 -5.24
N LYS A 375 -27.28 -20.09 -5.15
CA LYS A 375 -26.87 -19.12 -6.16
C LYS A 375 -25.49 -19.44 -6.72
N TRP A 376 -25.41 -19.40 -8.04
CA TRP A 376 -24.17 -19.56 -8.80
C TRP A 376 -23.77 -18.19 -9.34
N ILE A 377 -22.69 -17.61 -8.81
CA ILE A 377 -22.26 -16.25 -9.13
C ILE A 377 -21.19 -16.32 -10.22
N ARG A 378 -21.52 -15.80 -11.41
CA ARG A 378 -20.62 -15.72 -12.58
C ARG A 378 -19.79 -14.46 -12.58
N ALA A 379 -20.38 -13.36 -12.13
CA ALA A 379 -19.65 -12.11 -11.95
C ALA A 379 -20.12 -11.38 -10.70
N ALA A 380 -19.18 -10.71 -10.04
CA ALA A 380 -19.46 -9.90 -8.86
C ALA A 380 -18.59 -8.65 -8.85
N GLU A 381 -19.14 -7.58 -8.33
CA GLU A 381 -18.43 -6.31 -8.16
C GLU A 381 -18.88 -5.66 -6.85
N ALA A 382 -17.91 -5.33 -6.00
CA ALA A 382 -18.14 -4.44 -4.86
C ALA A 382 -17.84 -3.00 -5.31
N LEU A 383 -18.81 -2.12 -5.09
CA LEU A 383 -18.73 -0.71 -5.46
C LEU A 383 -18.73 0.17 -4.22
N PRO A 384 -17.68 0.99 -4.03
CA PRO A 384 -17.69 2.06 -3.05
C PRO A 384 -18.85 3.04 -3.31
N GLY A 385 -19.52 3.46 -2.24
CA GLY A 385 -20.43 4.62 -2.30
C GLY A 385 -19.62 5.92 -2.40
N ASP A 386 -18.52 6.00 -1.67
CA ASP A 386 -17.52 7.08 -1.75
C ASP A 386 -16.11 6.49 -1.94
N ARG A 387 -15.57 6.64 -3.16
CA ARG A 387 -14.25 6.11 -3.51
C ARG A 387 -13.11 6.80 -2.76
N GLU A 388 -13.29 8.04 -2.29
CA GLU A 388 -12.21 8.77 -1.62
C GLU A 388 -11.88 8.19 -0.24
N VAL A 389 -12.88 7.65 0.46
CA VAL A 389 -12.69 7.13 1.83
C VAL A 389 -12.69 5.63 1.96
N VAL A 390 -13.22 4.88 0.98
CA VAL A 390 -13.20 3.41 1.01
C VAL A 390 -11.85 2.90 0.53
N HIS A 391 -11.04 2.40 1.47
CA HIS A 391 -9.75 1.80 1.14
C HIS A 391 -9.92 0.37 0.61
N HIS A 392 -10.77 -0.44 1.24
CA HIS A 392 -11.19 -1.72 0.67
C HIS A 392 -12.52 -2.22 1.21
N ILE A 393 -13.12 -3.14 0.45
CA ILE A 393 -14.34 -3.88 0.80
C ILE A 393 -14.02 -5.36 0.66
N LEU A 394 -14.34 -6.18 1.66
CA LEU A 394 -14.49 -7.62 1.46
C LEU A 394 -15.94 -8.02 1.66
N VAL A 395 -16.50 -8.73 0.68
CA VAL A 395 -17.81 -9.37 0.80
C VAL A 395 -17.59 -10.84 1.08
N ILE A 396 -17.98 -11.25 2.27
CA ILE A 396 -17.80 -12.61 2.79
C ILE A 396 -19.18 -13.26 2.89
N VAL A 397 -19.28 -14.50 2.41
CA VAL A 397 -20.50 -15.30 2.52
C VAL A 397 -20.46 -16.10 3.81
N ARG A 398 -21.50 -15.98 4.63
CA ARG A 398 -21.73 -16.78 5.83
C ARG A 398 -22.92 -17.72 5.61
N PRO A 399 -22.69 -19.02 5.37
CA PRO A 399 -23.76 -20.01 5.25
C PRO A 399 -24.61 -20.14 6.54
N PRO A 400 -25.85 -20.64 6.45
CA PRO A 400 -26.68 -20.88 7.62
C PRO A 400 -26.08 -21.97 8.54
N ALA A 401 -25.68 -21.57 9.76
CA ALA A 401 -25.09 -22.33 10.89
C ALA A 401 -23.58 -22.74 10.77
N LYS A 402 -22.61 -22.40 11.65
CA LYS A 402 -22.52 -21.74 12.99
C LYS A 402 -21.16 -21.05 13.24
N SER A 403 -21.15 -19.78 13.65
CA SER A 403 -20.20 -19.10 14.59
C SER A 403 -20.56 -17.61 14.66
N ASP A 404 -20.77 -17.03 15.84
CA ASP A 404 -21.25 -15.64 16.02
C ASP A 404 -20.16 -14.56 16.02
N SER A 405 -18.89 -14.94 15.87
CA SER A 405 -17.79 -13.99 15.72
C SER A 405 -17.48 -13.71 14.24
N PRO A 406 -17.57 -12.45 13.76
CA PRO A 406 -17.12 -12.06 12.41
C PRO A 406 -15.64 -12.39 12.15
N ALA A 407 -14.81 -12.37 13.20
CA ALA A 407 -13.37 -12.61 13.18
C ALA A 407 -12.98 -14.09 13.31
N ALA A 408 -13.92 -14.99 13.65
CA ALA A 408 -13.56 -16.34 14.08
C ALA A 408 -14.47 -17.45 13.52
N GLY A 409 -14.77 -17.46 12.21
CA GLY A 409 -15.40 -18.65 11.64
C GLY A 409 -15.82 -18.59 10.19
N GLY A 410 -14.98 -19.15 9.31
CA GLY A 410 -15.42 -19.96 8.17
C GLY A 410 -16.32 -19.30 7.12
N GLY A 411 -16.35 -17.97 7.04
CA GLY A 411 -16.97 -17.28 5.91
C GLY A 411 -16.12 -17.42 4.65
N LYS A 412 -16.74 -17.67 3.49
CA LYS A 412 -16.02 -17.79 2.21
C LYS A 412 -15.86 -16.41 1.58
N PHE A 413 -14.63 -16.01 1.25
CA PHE A 413 -14.35 -14.77 0.52
C PHE A 413 -15.01 -14.84 -0.86
N LEU A 414 -15.96 -13.93 -1.13
CA LEU A 414 -16.72 -13.93 -2.36
C LEU A 414 -16.12 -12.98 -3.39
N VAL A 415 -16.07 -11.70 -3.04
CA VAL A 415 -15.55 -10.63 -3.88
C VAL A 415 -15.00 -9.51 -3.00
N GLY A 416 -13.99 -8.80 -3.49
CA GLY A 416 -13.47 -7.61 -2.82
C GLY A 416 -13.47 -6.40 -3.72
N TYR A 417 -13.15 -5.26 -3.13
CA TYR A 417 -12.73 -4.04 -3.80
C TYR A 417 -11.45 -3.56 -3.13
N VAL A 418 -10.44 -3.30 -3.95
CA VAL A 418 -9.33 -2.39 -3.62
C VAL A 418 -9.19 -1.42 -4.82
N PRO A 419 -8.66 -0.21 -4.61
CA PRO A 419 -8.27 0.69 -5.69
C PRO A 419 -7.59 -0.03 -6.86
N GLY A 420 -8.16 0.10 -8.07
CA GLY A 420 -7.63 -0.51 -9.29
C GLY A 420 -7.94 -2.00 -9.48
N LEU A 421 -8.74 -2.63 -8.61
CA LEU A 421 -9.24 -3.99 -8.80
C LEU A 421 -10.38 -4.02 -9.83
N GLU A 422 -10.26 -4.90 -10.82
CA GLU A 422 -11.34 -5.19 -11.76
C GLU A 422 -12.44 -6.05 -11.10
N PRO A 423 -13.68 -5.99 -11.59
CA PRO A 423 -14.74 -6.88 -11.14
C PRO A 423 -14.34 -8.36 -11.34
N MET A 424 -14.84 -9.21 -10.45
CA MET A 424 -14.73 -10.65 -10.64
C MET A 424 -15.61 -11.06 -11.81
N ILE A 425 -15.02 -11.58 -12.89
CA ILE A 425 -15.74 -12.12 -14.05
C ILE A 425 -15.19 -13.52 -14.32
N LEU A 426 -16.00 -14.53 -14.01
CA LEU A 426 -15.68 -15.94 -14.20
C LEU A 426 -16.17 -16.38 -15.59
N ARG A 427 -15.23 -16.68 -16.47
CA ARG A 427 -15.47 -17.16 -17.84
C ARG A 427 -15.44 -18.69 -17.89
N ASP A 428 -15.76 -19.25 -19.06
CA ASP A 428 -15.69 -20.68 -19.37
C ASP A 428 -16.42 -21.55 -18.34
N ASN A 429 -17.72 -21.27 -18.16
CA ASN A 429 -18.60 -22.10 -17.34
C ASN A 429 -18.18 -22.24 -15.87
N ARG A 430 -17.45 -21.24 -15.35
CA ARG A 430 -17.04 -21.15 -13.94
C ARG A 430 -18.01 -20.26 -13.15
N ALA A 431 -18.26 -20.62 -11.89
CA ALA A 431 -19.05 -19.80 -10.96
C ALA A 431 -18.60 -20.01 -9.50
N LYS A 432 -18.81 -19.01 -8.63
CA LYS A 432 -18.77 -19.21 -7.17
C LYS A 432 -20.13 -19.68 -6.66
N PHE A 433 -20.14 -20.61 -5.71
CA PHE A 433 -21.37 -21.14 -5.11
C PHE A 433 -21.73 -20.45 -3.80
N VAL A 434 -23.00 -20.04 -3.65
CA VAL A 434 -23.55 -19.45 -2.43
C VAL A 434 -24.80 -20.23 -2.02
N PRO A 435 -24.77 -20.94 -0.87
CA PRO A 435 -25.92 -21.70 -0.40
C PRO A 435 -27.13 -20.82 -0.08
N ALA A 436 -28.34 -21.36 -0.25
CA ALA A 436 -29.58 -20.76 0.23
C ALA A 436 -29.48 -20.42 1.74
N GLY A 437 -30.10 -19.31 2.14
CA GLY A 437 -30.10 -18.83 3.53
C GLY A 437 -28.78 -18.21 4.00
N SER A 438 -27.79 -18.04 3.13
CA SER A 438 -26.52 -17.39 3.47
C SER A 438 -26.69 -15.89 3.71
N GLN A 439 -25.89 -15.34 4.63
CA GLN A 439 -25.74 -13.91 4.85
C GLN A 439 -24.51 -13.38 4.11
N LEU A 440 -24.54 -12.10 3.74
CA LEU A 440 -23.37 -11.37 3.26
C LEU A 440 -22.81 -10.53 4.41
N ILE A 441 -21.49 -10.53 4.57
CA ILE A 441 -20.78 -9.68 5.51
C ILE A 441 -19.90 -8.74 4.69
N PHE A 442 -20.15 -7.45 4.81
CA PHE A 442 -19.28 -6.40 4.30
C PHE A 442 -18.29 -6.05 5.39
N GLN A 443 -17.03 -6.44 5.19
CA GLN A 443 -15.91 -5.93 5.96
C GLN A 443 -15.38 -4.68 5.24
N MET A 444 -15.49 -3.53 5.90
CA MET A 444 -15.13 -2.23 5.36
C MET A 444 -13.91 -1.68 6.08
N HIS A 445 -12.93 -1.22 5.31
CA HIS A 445 -11.79 -0.45 5.79
C HIS A 445 -11.83 0.94 5.16
N TYR A 446 -11.87 1.96 6.02
CA TYR A 446 -11.95 3.37 5.63
C TYR A 446 -10.69 4.12 5.99
N THR A 447 -10.27 5.04 5.11
CA THR A 447 -9.16 5.96 5.35
C THR A 447 -9.71 7.39 5.35
N PRO A 448 -9.61 8.14 6.46
CA PRO A 448 -9.96 9.55 6.49
C PRO A 448 -9.13 10.40 5.51
N VAL A 449 -9.75 11.46 4.98
CA VAL A 449 -9.19 12.30 3.90
C VAL A 449 -9.09 13.79 4.25
N GLY A 450 -9.23 14.14 5.54
CA GLY A 450 -9.19 15.53 6.00
C GLY A 450 -10.53 16.26 5.92
N GLU A 451 -11.62 15.55 5.62
CA GLU A 451 -13.00 16.06 5.72
C GLU A 451 -13.96 14.91 6.07
N THR A 452 -15.10 15.24 6.69
CA THR A 452 -16.11 14.24 7.05
C THR A 452 -16.84 13.79 5.79
N ARG A 453 -16.95 12.48 5.58
CA ARG A 453 -17.58 11.89 4.39
C ARG A 453 -18.62 10.84 4.78
N SER A 454 -19.43 10.44 3.81
CA SER A 454 -20.43 9.40 4.01
C SER A 454 -20.32 8.33 2.93
N ASP A 455 -20.31 7.06 3.33
CA ASP A 455 -20.25 5.94 2.40
C ASP A 455 -21.52 5.08 2.50
N MET A 456 -21.98 4.60 1.35
CA MET A 456 -23.03 3.59 1.24
C MET A 456 -22.69 2.60 0.13
N SER A 457 -21.63 1.84 0.38
CA SER A 457 -21.14 0.82 -0.53
C SER A 457 -22.16 -0.30 -0.81
N LYS A 458 -22.02 -0.95 -1.96
CA LYS A 458 -22.93 -2.01 -2.42
C LYS A 458 -22.18 -3.09 -3.19
N VAL A 459 -22.80 -4.26 -3.34
CA VAL A 459 -22.31 -5.36 -4.17
C VAL A 459 -23.37 -5.74 -5.21
N GLY A 460 -22.95 -6.02 -6.43
CA GLY A 460 -23.79 -6.50 -7.52
C GLY A 460 -23.36 -7.89 -7.97
N PHE A 461 -24.33 -8.76 -8.26
CA PHE A 461 -24.09 -10.11 -8.74
C PHE A 461 -24.75 -10.36 -10.10
N VAL A 462 -24.04 -11.07 -10.97
CA VAL A 462 -24.58 -11.72 -12.16
C VAL A 462 -24.57 -13.22 -11.92
N PHE A 463 -25.74 -13.85 -11.98
CA PHE A 463 -25.87 -15.28 -11.79
C PHE A 463 -25.56 -16.06 -13.07
N ALA A 464 -25.02 -17.28 -12.91
CA ALA A 464 -24.96 -18.30 -13.94
C ALA A 464 -26.20 -19.19 -13.84
N GLU A 465 -26.62 -19.74 -14.98
CA GLU A 465 -27.55 -20.86 -14.98
C GLU A 465 -26.85 -22.09 -14.36
N PRO A 466 -27.48 -22.79 -13.41
CA PRO A 466 -26.85 -23.93 -12.75
C PRO A 466 -26.30 -24.95 -13.74
N ASP A 467 -27.04 -25.33 -14.77
CA ASP A 467 -26.64 -26.37 -15.74
C ASP A 467 -25.44 -25.96 -16.61
N ASP A 468 -25.18 -24.67 -16.75
CA ASP A 468 -24.01 -24.16 -17.46
C ASP A 468 -22.72 -24.30 -16.63
N VAL A 469 -22.82 -24.48 -15.31
CA VAL A 469 -21.64 -24.51 -14.43
C VAL A 469 -20.92 -25.85 -14.54
N GLN A 470 -19.67 -25.79 -14.99
CA GLN A 470 -18.75 -26.93 -15.10
C GLN A 470 -17.62 -26.89 -14.07
N TYR A 471 -17.28 -25.71 -13.56
CA TYR A 471 -16.33 -25.58 -12.46
C TYR A 471 -16.85 -24.62 -11.37
N VAL A 472 -16.58 -24.99 -10.12
CA VAL A 472 -16.86 -24.17 -8.95
C VAL A 472 -15.58 -23.50 -8.50
N VAL A 473 -15.57 -22.16 -8.45
CA VAL A 473 -14.40 -21.41 -7.99
C VAL A 473 -14.49 -21.24 -6.48
N GLU A 474 -13.45 -21.67 -5.77
CA GLU A 474 -13.29 -21.46 -4.33
C GLU A 474 -12.08 -20.57 -4.06
N THR A 475 -12.23 -19.63 -3.12
CA THR A 475 -11.09 -18.94 -2.53
C THR A 475 -10.64 -19.73 -1.30
N ARG A 476 -9.42 -20.26 -1.36
CA ARG A 476 -8.76 -20.98 -0.27
C ARG A 476 -7.60 -20.15 0.27
N SER A 477 -6.98 -20.62 1.35
CA SER A 477 -5.86 -19.90 1.97
C SER A 477 -4.89 -20.86 2.65
N ALA A 478 -3.59 -20.60 2.50
CA ALA A 478 -2.58 -21.06 3.45
C ALA A 478 -2.41 -19.99 4.53
N ALA A 479 -2.63 -20.32 5.81
CA ALA A 479 -2.58 -19.32 6.87
C ALA A 479 -1.87 -19.81 8.13
N HIS A 480 -1.07 -18.94 8.77
CA HIS A 480 -0.40 -19.27 10.03
C HIS A 480 -0.91 -18.37 11.17
N ARG A 481 -1.85 -18.90 11.97
CA ARG A 481 -2.55 -18.13 13.02
C ARG A 481 -1.81 -17.98 14.35
N ARG A 482 -0.55 -18.45 14.44
CA ARG A 482 0.29 -18.45 15.66
C ARG A 482 1.64 -17.80 15.48
N ILE A 483 1.78 -16.97 14.45
CA ILE A 483 2.95 -16.11 14.31
C ILE A 483 3.16 -15.32 15.60
N LYS A 484 4.43 -15.23 16.00
CA LYS A 484 4.89 -14.43 17.13
C LYS A 484 6.16 -13.71 16.69
N ILE A 485 5.99 -12.46 16.29
CA ILE A 485 7.04 -11.63 15.72
C ILE A 485 7.74 -10.91 16.89
N ALA A 486 9.03 -11.21 17.07
CA ALA A 486 9.87 -10.65 18.11
C ALA A 486 10.05 -9.13 17.92
N PRO A 487 10.20 -8.36 19.02
CA PRO A 487 10.47 -6.93 18.95
C PRO A 487 11.87 -6.65 18.41
N ASN A 488 12.03 -5.53 17.70
CA ASN A 488 13.33 -5.03 17.21
C ASN A 488 14.13 -5.99 16.32
N GLU A 489 13.48 -6.92 15.63
CA GLU A 489 14.11 -7.86 14.68
C GLU A 489 13.50 -7.71 13.27
N SER A 490 14.35 -7.77 12.25
CA SER A 490 13.98 -7.71 10.82
C SER A 490 14.09 -9.07 10.15
N LYS A 491 13.45 -9.26 8.98
CA LYS A 491 13.49 -10.49 8.19
C LYS A 491 13.06 -11.75 8.96
N GLN A 492 12.13 -11.59 9.90
CA GLN A 492 11.60 -12.72 10.65
C GLN A 492 10.73 -13.58 9.72
N TYR A 493 11.06 -14.87 9.63
CA TYR A 493 10.52 -15.78 8.63
C TYR A 493 9.45 -16.71 9.19
N PHE A 494 8.32 -16.79 8.50
CA PHE A 494 7.22 -17.69 8.83
C PHE A 494 6.66 -18.33 7.57
N THR A 495 6.09 -19.52 7.71
CA THR A 495 5.51 -20.27 6.60
C THR A 495 4.06 -20.66 6.89
N ALA A 496 3.32 -20.97 5.83
CA ALA A 496 2.03 -21.61 5.88
C ALA A 496 1.85 -22.53 4.67
N THR A 497 1.09 -23.61 4.83
CA THR A 497 0.85 -24.57 3.75
C THR A 497 -0.65 -24.79 3.60
N SER A 498 -1.14 -24.98 2.38
CA SER A 498 -2.49 -25.46 2.11
C SER A 498 -2.42 -26.60 1.10
N THR A 499 -2.99 -27.75 1.46
CA THR A 499 -2.99 -28.95 0.59
C THR A 499 -4.23 -28.96 -0.30
N ILE A 500 -4.04 -29.25 -1.58
CA ILE A 500 -5.12 -29.35 -2.57
C ILE A 500 -5.90 -30.66 -2.36
N PRO A 501 -7.21 -30.60 -2.04
CA PRO A 501 -8.00 -31.79 -1.76
C PRO A 501 -8.70 -32.38 -2.99
N TYR A 502 -8.58 -31.73 -4.15
CA TYR A 502 -9.32 -32.01 -5.38
C TYR A 502 -8.42 -32.61 -6.46
N GLU A 503 -8.98 -33.46 -7.29
CA GLU A 503 -8.34 -33.91 -8.55
C GLU A 503 -8.72 -32.94 -9.69
N ASN A 504 -7.81 -32.75 -10.66
CA ASN A 504 -8.03 -31.93 -11.86
C ASN A 504 -8.54 -30.49 -11.56
N ALA A 505 -8.06 -29.88 -10.48
CA ALA A 505 -8.37 -28.50 -10.15
C ALA A 505 -7.47 -27.52 -10.93
N GLU A 506 -7.77 -26.22 -10.91
CA GLU A 506 -6.95 -25.22 -11.59
C GLU A 506 -6.73 -23.99 -10.71
N LEU A 507 -5.47 -23.60 -10.50
CA LEU A 507 -5.12 -22.34 -9.85
C LEU A 507 -5.41 -21.16 -10.79
N MET A 508 -6.16 -20.18 -10.30
CA MET A 508 -6.59 -19.00 -11.07
C MET A 508 -5.84 -17.72 -10.71
N GLY A 509 -5.36 -17.62 -9.46
CA GLY A 509 -4.68 -16.43 -8.97
C GLY A 509 -4.38 -16.51 -7.48
N MET A 510 -3.57 -15.56 -7.00
CA MET A 510 -3.04 -15.50 -5.65
C MET A 510 -3.15 -14.08 -5.08
N MET A 511 -3.27 -13.93 -3.77
CA MET A 511 -3.33 -12.63 -3.10
C MET A 511 -2.67 -12.73 -1.71
N PRO A 512 -1.40 -12.32 -1.57
CA PRO A 512 -0.74 -12.28 -0.27
C PRO A 512 -1.40 -11.24 0.63
N HIS A 513 -1.46 -11.53 1.93
CA HIS A 513 -1.98 -10.61 2.94
C HIS A 513 -1.17 -10.69 4.24
N MET A 514 -0.64 -9.53 4.61
CA MET A 514 0.06 -9.19 5.86
C MET A 514 -0.29 -7.74 6.25
N HIS A 515 0.03 -7.29 7.46
CA HIS A 515 -0.17 -5.91 7.90
C HIS A 515 1.14 -5.08 7.79
N LEU A 516 1.30 -4.08 8.67
CA LEU A 516 2.32 -3.02 8.58
C LEU A 516 3.77 -3.50 8.69
N ARG A 517 4.00 -4.73 9.17
CA ARG A 517 5.35 -5.31 9.34
C ARG A 517 5.70 -6.27 8.22
N GLY A 518 4.77 -6.62 7.34
CA GLY A 518 5.05 -7.44 6.17
C GLY A 518 6.11 -6.79 5.27
N GLU A 519 7.17 -7.53 4.97
CA GLU A 519 8.31 -7.09 4.15
C GLU A 519 8.31 -7.79 2.78
N ALA A 520 8.08 -9.11 2.77
CA ALA A 520 8.04 -9.91 1.55
C ALA A 520 7.09 -11.11 1.69
N PHE A 521 6.60 -11.63 0.57
CA PHE A 521 5.74 -12.81 0.51
C PHE A 521 6.04 -13.66 -0.72
N ARG A 522 6.05 -14.98 -0.59
CA ARG A 522 6.25 -15.91 -1.71
C ARG A 522 5.24 -17.07 -1.67
N TYR A 523 4.86 -17.53 -2.86
CA TYR A 523 4.08 -18.76 -3.08
C TYR A 523 4.92 -19.74 -3.90
N ARG A 524 4.90 -21.00 -3.48
CA ARG A 524 5.47 -22.13 -4.20
C ARG A 524 4.43 -23.22 -4.38
N LEU A 525 4.51 -23.91 -5.51
CA LEU A 525 3.84 -25.18 -5.74
C LEU A 525 4.80 -26.29 -5.34
N ILE A 526 4.42 -27.07 -4.33
CA ILE A 526 5.17 -28.25 -3.90
C ILE A 526 4.34 -29.48 -4.24
N ASP A 527 4.93 -30.44 -4.94
CA ASP A 527 4.36 -31.77 -5.13
C ASP A 527 5.24 -32.82 -4.43
N PRO A 528 4.81 -33.32 -3.25
CA PRO A 528 5.56 -34.34 -2.52
C PRO A 528 5.76 -35.65 -3.30
N LYS A 529 4.92 -35.96 -4.31
CA LYS A 529 4.99 -37.22 -5.07
C LYS A 529 6.04 -37.15 -6.17
N SER A 530 6.07 -36.05 -6.91
CA SER A 530 7.00 -35.86 -8.04
C SER A 530 8.29 -35.13 -7.65
N GLY A 531 8.31 -34.46 -6.50
CA GLY A 531 9.42 -33.62 -6.05
C GLY A 531 9.43 -32.23 -6.71
N VAL A 532 8.35 -31.82 -7.37
CA VAL A 532 8.22 -30.46 -7.91
C VAL A 532 8.27 -29.44 -6.79
N ASP A 533 9.02 -28.38 -7.02
CA ASP A 533 9.16 -27.23 -6.14
C ASP A 533 9.44 -25.98 -6.99
N GLN A 534 8.40 -25.20 -7.24
CA GLN A 534 8.45 -24.09 -8.20
C GLN A 534 7.74 -22.87 -7.67
N VAL A 535 8.25 -21.68 -8.00
CA VAL A 535 7.68 -20.40 -7.60
C VAL A 535 6.42 -20.12 -8.42
N LEU A 536 5.32 -19.82 -7.73
CA LEU A 536 4.09 -19.35 -8.35
C LEU A 536 4.00 -17.83 -8.33
N LEU A 537 4.48 -17.20 -7.25
CA LEU A 537 4.48 -15.75 -7.05
C LEU A 537 5.59 -15.37 -6.05
N ASP A 538 6.34 -14.31 -6.34
CA ASP A 538 7.36 -13.75 -5.46
C ASP A 538 7.13 -12.23 -5.36
N VAL A 539 6.92 -11.75 -4.14
CA VAL A 539 6.64 -10.35 -3.80
C VAL A 539 7.71 -9.86 -2.82
N PRO A 540 8.88 -9.42 -3.32
CA PRO A 540 10.04 -9.09 -2.47
C PRO A 540 9.93 -7.75 -1.73
N ALA A 541 8.97 -6.90 -2.10
CA ALA A 541 8.74 -5.59 -1.49
C ALA A 541 7.24 -5.41 -1.21
N TYR A 542 6.71 -6.22 -0.30
CA TYR A 542 5.29 -6.15 0.07
C TYR A 542 4.94 -4.78 0.66
N ASP A 543 3.82 -4.21 0.22
CA ASP A 543 3.28 -2.95 0.75
C ASP A 543 1.82 -3.18 1.19
N PHE A 544 1.53 -2.98 2.47
CA PHE A 544 0.20 -3.12 3.06
C PHE A 544 -0.85 -2.20 2.41
N ASN A 545 -0.43 -1.04 1.91
CA ASN A 545 -1.32 -0.11 1.21
C ASN A 545 -1.76 -0.67 -0.17
N TRP A 546 -1.04 -1.67 -0.70
CA TRP A 546 -1.27 -2.26 -2.01
C TRP A 546 -1.47 -3.78 -1.94
N GLN A 547 -2.62 -4.19 -1.42
CA GLN A 547 -3.05 -5.60 -1.32
C GLN A 547 -3.48 -6.14 -2.68
N THR A 548 -2.50 -6.39 -3.55
CA THR A 548 -2.70 -6.74 -4.95
C THR A 548 -3.06 -8.22 -5.13
N GLY A 549 -4.15 -8.49 -5.85
CA GLY A 549 -4.43 -9.82 -6.38
C GLY A 549 -3.69 -10.06 -7.70
N TYR A 550 -2.94 -11.14 -7.78
CA TYR A 550 -2.17 -11.57 -8.95
C TYR A 550 -2.96 -12.64 -9.71
N ARG A 551 -3.57 -12.24 -10.84
CA ARG A 551 -4.46 -13.10 -11.62
C ARG A 551 -3.69 -13.73 -12.76
N LEU A 552 -3.71 -15.06 -12.83
CA LEU A 552 -3.04 -15.79 -13.90
C LEU A 552 -3.76 -15.54 -15.23
N LYS A 553 -2.98 -15.40 -16.30
CA LYS A 553 -3.51 -15.28 -17.67
C LYS A 553 -4.12 -16.59 -18.14
N SER A 554 -3.48 -17.70 -17.77
CA SER A 554 -3.95 -19.06 -18.00
C SER A 554 -3.94 -19.81 -16.67
N PRO A 555 -4.99 -20.58 -16.33
CA PRO A 555 -5.00 -21.37 -15.11
C PRO A 555 -3.88 -22.42 -15.09
N ILE A 556 -3.33 -22.71 -13.91
CA ILE A 556 -2.32 -23.76 -13.72
C ILE A 556 -3.02 -25.01 -13.18
N PRO A 557 -2.90 -26.19 -13.82
CA PRO A 557 -3.48 -27.42 -13.31
C PRO A 557 -2.94 -27.79 -11.92
N LEU A 558 -3.83 -28.27 -11.06
CA LEU A 558 -3.54 -28.73 -9.71
C LEU A 558 -4.14 -30.12 -9.49
N GLU A 559 -3.38 -30.98 -8.83
CA GLU A 559 -3.78 -32.34 -8.49
C GLU A 559 -3.83 -32.56 -6.97
N LYS A 560 -4.56 -33.59 -6.58
CA LYS A 560 -4.77 -33.88 -5.16
C LYS A 560 -3.46 -34.24 -4.45
N GLY A 561 -3.24 -33.56 -3.34
CA GLY A 561 -2.05 -33.72 -2.49
C GLY A 561 -0.90 -32.79 -2.86
N GLN A 562 -0.99 -32.03 -3.96
CA GLN A 562 -0.10 -30.89 -4.18
C GLN A 562 -0.36 -29.81 -3.12
N GLN A 563 0.63 -28.96 -2.89
CA GLN A 563 0.63 -27.98 -1.81
C GLN A 563 0.92 -26.58 -2.34
N ILE A 564 0.11 -25.63 -1.91
CA ILE A 564 0.42 -24.20 -1.99
C ILE A 564 1.20 -23.86 -0.72
N PHE A 565 2.50 -23.65 -0.87
CA PHE A 565 3.40 -23.29 0.21
C PHE A 565 3.67 -21.79 0.19
N CYS A 566 3.41 -21.13 1.30
CA CYS A 566 3.56 -19.69 1.46
C CYS A 566 4.66 -19.36 2.45
N GLU A 567 5.45 -18.36 2.10
CA GLU A 567 6.57 -17.84 2.89
C GLU A 567 6.36 -16.35 3.12
N ALA A 568 6.58 -15.87 4.33
CA ALA A 568 6.38 -14.48 4.71
C ALA A 568 7.54 -13.97 5.58
N TRP A 569 7.97 -12.74 5.32
CA TRP A 569 9.01 -12.05 6.08
C TRP A 569 8.46 -10.79 6.72
N TYR A 570 8.89 -10.51 7.96
CA TYR A 570 8.44 -9.33 8.72
C TYR A 570 9.62 -8.49 9.25
N ASP A 571 9.46 -7.16 9.20
CA ASP A 571 10.32 -6.18 9.85
C ASP A 571 9.61 -5.50 11.03
N ASN A 572 9.97 -5.94 12.25
CA ASN A 572 9.49 -5.35 13.50
C ASN A 572 10.54 -4.42 14.16
N THR A 573 11.39 -3.78 13.36
CA THR A 573 12.38 -2.81 13.85
C THR A 573 11.86 -1.38 13.80
N LYS A 574 12.62 -0.47 14.45
CA LYS A 574 12.43 1.00 14.36
C LYS A 574 12.71 1.56 12.95
N ARG A 575 13.31 0.77 12.05
CA ARG A 575 13.62 1.19 10.66
C ARG A 575 12.40 1.09 9.76
N ASN A 576 11.51 0.14 10.03
CA ASN A 576 10.20 0.09 9.40
C ASN A 576 9.37 1.29 9.90
N LEU A 577 9.21 2.29 9.03
CA LEU A 577 8.50 3.52 9.37
C LEU A 577 7.00 3.32 9.56
N ALA A 578 6.44 2.24 8.99
CA ALA A 578 5.07 1.82 9.18
C ALA A 578 4.84 1.11 10.53
N ASN A 579 5.90 0.69 11.22
CA ASN A 579 5.78 -0.01 12.50
C ASN A 579 5.24 0.93 13.61
N PRO A 580 4.04 0.66 14.16
CA PRO A 580 3.45 1.52 15.19
C PRO A 580 4.10 1.31 16.57
N ASP A 581 4.63 0.11 16.83
CA ASP A 581 5.28 -0.25 18.10
C ASP A 581 6.36 -1.32 17.86
N PRO A 582 7.64 -0.93 17.71
CA PRO A 582 8.76 -1.83 17.49
C PRO A 582 9.27 -2.52 18.76
N ASP A 583 8.86 -2.04 19.94
CA ASP A 583 9.28 -2.62 21.21
C ASP A 583 8.30 -3.72 21.68
N ALA A 584 7.14 -3.84 21.03
CA ALA A 584 6.16 -4.91 21.25
C ALA A 584 6.47 -6.21 20.49
N THR A 585 6.16 -7.33 21.16
CA THR A 585 5.96 -8.61 20.48
C THR A 585 4.59 -8.61 19.81
N VAL A 586 4.53 -8.99 18.53
CA VAL A 586 3.31 -8.92 17.73
C VAL A 586 2.81 -10.32 17.41
N THR A 587 1.50 -10.53 17.44
CA THR A 587 0.84 -11.80 17.17
C THR A 587 -0.27 -11.63 16.15
N TRP A 588 -0.87 -12.75 15.73
CA TRP A 588 -2.05 -12.72 14.85
C TRP A 588 -3.17 -11.84 15.41
N GLY A 589 -3.76 -10.98 14.56
CA GLY A 589 -4.96 -10.22 14.89
C GLY A 589 -5.54 -9.47 13.69
N ASP A 590 -6.76 -8.94 13.86
CA ASP A 590 -7.50 -8.29 12.78
C ASP A 590 -7.13 -6.81 12.59
N GLN A 591 -6.50 -6.20 13.58
CA GLN A 591 -6.19 -4.77 13.51
C GLN A 591 -4.90 -4.56 12.74
N THR A 592 -4.79 -3.42 12.07
CA THR A 592 -3.63 -3.04 11.26
C THR A 592 -2.32 -3.01 12.06
N TRP A 593 -2.37 -2.83 13.38
CA TRP A 593 -1.20 -2.89 14.27
C TRP A 593 -0.88 -4.30 14.80
N ASP A 594 -1.81 -5.26 14.67
CA ASP A 594 -1.53 -6.70 14.82
C ASP A 594 -0.87 -7.22 13.52
N GLU A 595 -0.71 -8.54 13.35
CA GLU A 595 -0.24 -9.12 12.08
C GLU A 595 -1.08 -10.28 11.55
N MET A 596 -0.86 -10.63 10.28
CA MET A 596 -1.42 -11.80 9.63
C MET A 596 -0.42 -12.44 8.68
N LEU A 597 -0.49 -13.77 8.56
CA LEU A 597 0.12 -14.51 7.45
C LEU A 597 -0.99 -15.23 6.72
N ILE A 598 -1.45 -14.69 5.59
CA ILE A 598 -2.43 -15.36 4.74
C ILE A 598 -2.00 -15.32 3.29
N GLY A 599 -1.82 -16.50 2.72
CA GLY A 599 -1.70 -16.69 1.29
C GLY A 599 -3.03 -17.10 0.68
N TYR A 600 -3.86 -16.14 0.24
CA TYR A 600 -5.11 -16.45 -0.45
C TYR A 600 -4.85 -16.92 -1.88
N TYR A 601 -5.65 -17.87 -2.35
CA TYR A 601 -5.62 -18.30 -3.74
C TYR A 601 -7.00 -18.73 -4.22
N ASP A 602 -7.31 -18.46 -5.48
CA ASP A 602 -8.54 -18.91 -6.14
C ASP A 602 -8.26 -20.20 -6.90
N VAL A 603 -9.08 -21.23 -6.67
CA VAL A 603 -9.02 -22.52 -7.35
C VAL A 603 -10.34 -22.82 -8.05
N ALA A 604 -10.31 -23.19 -9.32
CA ALA A 604 -11.45 -23.73 -10.05
C ALA A 604 -11.48 -25.26 -9.89
N VAL A 605 -12.58 -25.78 -9.36
CA VAL A 605 -12.77 -27.20 -9.06
C VAL A 605 -13.79 -27.77 -10.03
N PRO A 606 -13.53 -28.91 -10.70
CA PRO A 606 -14.56 -29.56 -11.53
C PRO A 606 -15.83 -29.79 -10.74
N ARG A 607 -16.99 -29.47 -11.32
CA ARG A 607 -18.27 -29.57 -10.62
C ARG A 607 -18.55 -30.99 -10.12
N THR A 608 -18.17 -32.01 -10.89
CA THR A 608 -18.29 -33.41 -10.47
C THR A 608 -17.51 -33.73 -9.19
N GLU A 609 -16.37 -33.07 -9.00
CA GLU A 609 -15.56 -33.21 -7.78
C GLU A 609 -16.13 -32.37 -6.64
N PHE A 610 -16.65 -31.18 -6.93
CA PHE A 610 -17.31 -30.35 -5.92
C PHE A 610 -18.57 -31.03 -5.35
N ASP A 611 -19.43 -31.55 -6.23
CA ASP A 611 -20.70 -32.19 -5.86
C ASP A 611 -20.50 -33.58 -5.20
N SER A 612 -19.37 -34.25 -5.45
CA SER A 612 -19.06 -35.57 -4.86
C SER A 612 -18.49 -35.47 -3.44
N GLN A 613 -18.08 -34.28 -3.01
CA GLN A 613 -17.52 -34.07 -1.68
C GLN A 613 -18.58 -34.37 -0.62
N PRO A 614 -18.32 -35.30 0.32
CA PRO A 614 -19.29 -35.65 1.35
C PRO A 614 -19.60 -34.42 2.22
N GLU A 615 -20.86 -34.26 2.64
CA GLU A 615 -21.21 -33.21 3.60
C GLU A 615 -20.28 -33.27 4.82
N MET A 616 -19.64 -32.15 5.13
CA MET A 616 -18.76 -32.06 6.29
C MET A 616 -19.51 -32.48 7.56
N THR A 617 -19.09 -33.61 8.09
CA THR A 617 -19.58 -34.15 9.35
C THR A 617 -19.22 -33.20 10.49
N ARG A 618 -19.87 -33.37 11.65
CA ARG A 618 -19.51 -32.61 12.86
C ARG A 618 -18.05 -32.82 13.28
N LEU A 619 -17.47 -33.97 12.93
CA LEU A 619 -16.07 -34.28 13.18
C LEU A 619 -15.15 -33.49 12.25
N ASP A 620 -15.49 -33.41 10.95
CA ASP A 620 -14.77 -32.62 9.95
C ASP A 620 -14.74 -31.14 10.34
N ARG A 621 -15.86 -30.63 10.84
CA ARG A 621 -15.97 -29.25 11.36
C ARG A 621 -15.15 -29.02 12.63
N LEU A 622 -15.03 -30.03 13.50
CA LEU A 622 -14.21 -29.92 14.70
C LEU A 622 -12.72 -29.97 14.33
N PHE A 623 -12.37 -30.87 13.40
CA PHE A 623 -11.02 -31.00 12.86
C PHE A 623 -10.57 -29.69 12.23
N ALA A 624 -11.31 -29.18 11.22
CA ALA A 624 -11.00 -27.91 10.55
C ALA A 624 -11.04 -26.66 11.45
N ARG A 625 -11.59 -26.77 12.66
CA ARG A 625 -11.57 -25.69 13.67
C ARG A 625 -10.30 -25.74 14.53
N LEU A 626 -9.79 -26.93 14.77
CA LEU A 626 -8.62 -27.18 15.61
C LEU A 626 -7.34 -27.19 14.79
N ASP A 627 -7.40 -27.70 13.56
CA ASP A 627 -6.38 -27.57 12.52
C ASP A 627 -6.43 -26.12 12.02
N THR A 628 -5.62 -25.28 12.66
CA THR A 628 -5.68 -23.82 12.49
C THR A 628 -4.82 -23.33 11.34
N ASN A 629 -3.89 -24.17 10.88
CA ASN A 629 -2.99 -23.96 9.76
C ASN A 629 -3.43 -24.71 8.49
N ASP A 630 -4.49 -25.54 8.56
CA ASP A 630 -5.04 -26.35 7.45
C ASP A 630 -4.01 -27.33 6.87
N ASP A 631 -3.10 -27.84 7.72
CA ASP A 631 -2.04 -28.77 7.31
C ASP A 631 -2.45 -30.25 7.39
N GLY A 632 -3.68 -30.53 7.83
CA GLY A 632 -4.21 -31.88 7.95
C GLY A 632 -3.80 -32.60 9.23
N VAL A 633 -3.14 -31.89 10.15
CA VAL A 633 -2.73 -32.36 11.47
C VAL A 633 -3.18 -31.34 12.51
N ILE A 634 -3.46 -31.79 13.74
CA ILE A 634 -3.65 -30.89 14.88
C ILE A 634 -2.48 -31.10 15.81
N GLU A 635 -1.52 -30.19 15.80
CA GLU A 635 -0.42 -30.24 16.76
C GLU A 635 -0.87 -29.80 18.16
N ARG A 636 -0.11 -30.15 19.21
CA ARG A 636 -0.44 -29.68 20.57
C ARG A 636 -0.50 -28.16 20.68
N SER A 637 0.34 -27.47 19.90
CA SER A 637 0.32 -26.01 19.82
C SER A 637 -1.05 -25.52 19.31
N GLU A 638 -1.76 -26.35 18.55
CA GLU A 638 -3.04 -26.07 17.89
C GLU A 638 -4.25 -25.95 18.79
N VAL A 639 -4.15 -26.61 19.93
CA VAL A 639 -5.29 -26.81 20.79
C VAL A 639 -5.37 -25.72 21.86
N PRO A 640 -6.51 -25.02 21.99
CA PRO A 640 -6.71 -24.07 23.08
C PRO A 640 -6.44 -24.72 24.43
N LYS A 641 -5.79 -24.01 25.38
CA LYS A 641 -5.42 -24.54 26.71
C LYS A 641 -6.53 -25.32 27.43
N ARG A 642 -7.79 -24.90 27.28
CA ARG A 642 -8.97 -25.57 27.85
C ARG A 642 -9.22 -27.00 27.32
N LEU A 643 -8.69 -27.33 26.15
CA LEU A 643 -8.81 -28.64 25.48
C LEU A 643 -7.51 -29.46 25.58
N GLU A 644 -6.46 -28.94 26.22
CA GLU A 644 -5.14 -29.59 26.30
C GLU A 644 -5.18 -30.94 27.05
N ALA A 645 -6.03 -31.06 28.08
CA ALA A 645 -6.25 -32.32 28.79
C ALA A 645 -6.93 -33.38 27.90
N ILE A 646 -7.77 -32.96 26.96
CA ILE A 646 -8.44 -33.84 26.01
C ILE A 646 -7.47 -34.23 24.90
N PHE A 647 -6.66 -33.29 24.41
CA PHE A 647 -5.60 -33.56 23.44
C PHE A 647 -4.69 -34.71 23.90
N LYS A 648 -4.15 -34.64 25.12
CA LYS A 648 -3.32 -35.70 25.71
C LYS A 648 -4.04 -37.04 25.88
N LYS A 649 -5.37 -37.05 25.96
CA LYS A 649 -6.17 -38.29 26.08
C LYS A 649 -6.40 -38.93 24.71
N VAL A 650 -6.39 -38.12 23.65
CA VAL A 650 -6.66 -38.53 22.27
C VAL A 650 -5.35 -38.88 21.54
N ASP A 651 -4.25 -38.19 21.86
CA ASP A 651 -2.86 -38.43 21.42
C ASP A 651 -2.32 -39.69 22.13
N ARG A 652 -2.61 -40.87 21.57
CA ARG A 652 -2.35 -42.17 22.20
C ARG A 652 -0.96 -42.70 21.95
N ASP A 653 -0.39 -42.39 20.79
CA ASP A 653 0.98 -42.70 20.43
C ASP A 653 1.97 -41.67 21.00
N GLY A 654 1.48 -40.52 21.47
CA GLY A 654 2.28 -39.54 22.20
C GLY A 654 3.22 -38.76 21.29
N ASP A 655 2.91 -38.71 19.99
CA ASP A 655 3.71 -38.01 19.00
C ASP A 655 3.44 -36.49 18.98
N GLY A 656 2.46 -36.03 19.77
CA GLY A 656 2.10 -34.63 19.90
C GLY A 656 1.26 -34.10 18.74
N ARG A 657 0.71 -34.99 17.91
CA ARG A 657 -0.06 -34.69 16.69
C ARG A 657 -1.35 -35.49 16.68
N LEU A 658 -2.44 -34.91 16.20
CA LEU A 658 -3.68 -35.64 15.98
C LEU A 658 -4.06 -35.54 14.50
N VAL A 659 -4.26 -36.69 13.87
CA VAL A 659 -4.90 -36.76 12.57
C VAL A 659 -6.40 -36.91 12.73
N LYS A 660 -7.14 -36.73 11.64
CA LYS A 660 -8.61 -36.75 11.62
C LYS A 660 -9.22 -37.99 12.27
N ASP A 661 -8.55 -39.14 12.14
CA ASP A 661 -9.01 -40.40 12.72
C ASP A 661 -8.92 -40.44 14.25
N ASP A 662 -7.96 -39.74 14.86
CA ASP A 662 -7.81 -39.69 16.32
C ASP A 662 -8.99 -38.94 16.96
N LEU A 663 -9.52 -37.92 16.29
CA LEU A 663 -10.67 -37.16 16.77
C LEU A 663 -11.97 -38.00 16.86
N LYS A 664 -12.05 -39.18 16.24
CA LYS A 664 -13.23 -40.07 16.38
C LYS A 664 -13.50 -40.42 17.86
N LEU A 665 -12.46 -40.37 18.71
CA LEU A 665 -12.53 -40.61 20.15
C LEU A 665 -13.13 -39.46 20.97
N PHE A 666 -13.30 -38.25 20.41
CA PHE A 666 -14.03 -37.15 21.08
C PHE A 666 -15.51 -37.48 21.34
N ARG A 667 -16.04 -38.57 20.76
CA ARG A 667 -17.42 -39.04 20.93
C ARG A 667 -17.67 -39.90 22.18
N GLN A 668 -16.62 -40.37 22.88
CA GLN A 668 -16.71 -41.14 24.12
C GLN A 668 -16.36 -40.28 25.34
#